data_AF-A0AAU9JZV4-F1
#
_entry.id   AF-A0AAU9JZV4-F1
#
_cell.length_a   1.000
_cell.length_b   1.000
_cell.length_c   1.000
_cell.angle_alpha   90.00
_cell.angle_beta   90.00
_cell.angle_gamma   90.00
#
_symmetry.space_group_name_H-M   'P 1'
#
loop_
_entity.id
_entity.type
_entity.pdbx_description
1 polymer ?
#
loop_
_entity_poly.entity_id
_entity_poly.type
_entity_poly.pdbx_seq_one_letter_code
_entity_poly.pdbx_strand_id
1 'polypeptide(L)'
;MSTREKKPESSAIQDFLRRVFLNYSVSGTRYSMNYLRLPKYIQLCEDAHLLGQDLKSRDIEVLFHSLNKRNPNMTFKAFLETFTKLSELKFPDLFRRNPGEAFSKLIMAHFLPLAEELQAKRELVTDDMLEVSEDCKMILHNVNKGLKQLYLDTFSWETENETYDNIMNKSQNALEILLRELDIYPALISKAKIYSFWRDIVIMQDATFQPAVELLPQGTQDIGKVLTLSKFILIIYLCSIFGYQESQVSPNSNSEKLLILLERMELTRNSAIASKNSLLPSTDVMQIIMQKEQAEIQPSQLENQSVDENADYGLDQEGEEIVEKYAYRIQRIFQVYCAYGDALNTSSMKSSNLLKLLKDCGLLSETQVSESFDISVCRKGKEVPIITAVEIDLIFSKLTGINKVNKNQKLARKIDFQQFLKALEIIARKVYPTQPIQEAYRLLLEEYILKLEEELNESRIVCSENIKEALESLKNDDIIEALSIVHRSILYFYRYYTDNQNLMSYNNFIAFCRDFELFPDLVSKTKLVRFFYTLAGMANENEPGVSLDASLSRTSIQEKLSKTSTETIDEHLFVEALALISAEVKYEDPNLNPIEKLCFLMERMSQSTGPVKILREQGHNRSSHGEIHDLLALLKVRYPQILDHTQKKELNFEDLASLISI
;
A
#
# COMPACT_ATOMS: atom_id res chain seq x y z
N MET A 1 4.34 -34.67 -38.54
CA MET A 1 4.40 -33.83 -37.33
C MET A 1 5.23 -32.61 -37.68
N SER A 2 4.57 -31.48 -37.96
CA SER A 2 5.22 -30.21 -38.30
C SER A 2 5.10 -29.31 -37.08
N THR A 3 6.24 -29.03 -36.44
CA THR A 3 6.35 -28.05 -35.35
C THR A 3 6.15 -26.67 -35.95
N ARG A 4 4.97 -26.08 -35.71
CA ARG A 4 4.69 -24.66 -35.99
C ARG A 4 5.55 -23.80 -35.05
N GLU A 5 6.79 -23.53 -35.45
CA GLU A 5 7.56 -22.41 -34.94
C GLU A 5 7.02 -21.13 -35.57
N LYS A 6 6.07 -20.47 -34.90
CA LYS A 6 5.70 -19.08 -35.15
C LYS A 6 5.26 -18.44 -33.85
N LYS A 7 5.98 -17.40 -33.40
CA LYS A 7 5.48 -16.12 -32.85
C LYS A 7 6.58 -15.17 -32.28
N PRO A 8 7.79 -15.02 -32.88
CA PRO A 8 8.74 -13.99 -32.39
C PRO A 8 8.30 -12.55 -32.72
N GLU A 9 7.62 -12.32 -33.84
CA GLU A 9 7.35 -10.96 -34.36
C GLU A 9 6.33 -10.16 -33.52
N SER A 10 5.31 -10.81 -32.96
CA SER A 10 4.32 -10.12 -32.11
C SER A 10 4.93 -9.56 -30.82
N SER A 11 6.04 -10.13 -30.35
CA SER A 11 6.76 -9.64 -29.16
C SER A 11 7.40 -8.28 -29.45
N ALA A 12 8.09 -8.15 -30.59
CA ALA A 12 8.79 -6.92 -30.95
C ALA A 12 7.86 -5.70 -31.00
N ILE A 13 6.64 -5.88 -31.53
CA ILE A 13 5.61 -4.83 -31.57
C ILE A 13 5.21 -4.42 -30.15
N GLN A 14 4.91 -5.39 -29.30
CA GLN A 14 4.53 -5.13 -27.91
C GLN A 14 5.67 -4.44 -27.15
N ASP A 15 6.92 -4.83 -27.39
CA ASP A 15 8.09 -4.29 -26.70
C ASP A 15 8.31 -2.81 -27.04
N PHE A 16 8.22 -2.40 -28.31
CA PHE A 16 8.34 -0.98 -28.64
C PHE A 16 7.10 -0.17 -28.20
N LEU A 17 5.89 -0.72 -28.33
CA LEU A 17 4.68 -0.06 -27.82
C LEU A 17 4.72 0.10 -26.29
N ARG A 18 5.33 -0.85 -25.57
CA ARG A 18 5.60 -0.73 -24.13
C ARG A 18 6.55 0.42 -23.85
N ARG A 19 7.58 0.63 -24.67
CA ARG A 19 8.49 1.78 -24.54
C ARG A 19 7.76 3.10 -24.77
N VAL A 20 6.91 3.20 -25.79
CA VAL A 20 6.08 4.40 -26.02
C VAL A 20 5.16 4.64 -24.82
N PHE A 21 4.42 3.60 -24.40
CA PHE A 21 3.53 3.66 -23.25
C PHE A 21 4.25 4.18 -22.00
N LEU A 22 5.43 3.65 -21.67
CA LEU A 22 6.19 4.04 -20.48
C LEU A 22 6.75 5.46 -20.55
N ASN A 23 7.01 6.01 -21.74
CA ASN A 23 7.41 7.41 -21.88
C ASN A 23 6.27 8.36 -21.50
N TYR A 24 5.02 8.03 -21.85
CA TYR A 24 3.85 8.84 -21.51
C TYR A 24 3.21 8.49 -20.16
N SER A 25 3.51 7.31 -19.61
CA SER A 25 3.02 6.85 -18.30
C SER A 25 3.72 7.52 -17.11
N VAL A 26 4.61 8.49 -17.39
CA VAL A 26 5.42 9.17 -16.37
C VAL A 26 5.25 10.68 -16.44
N SER A 27 5.23 11.28 -15.24
CA SER A 27 5.32 12.72 -14.89
C SER A 27 3.97 13.35 -14.51
N GLY A 28 3.64 13.26 -13.21
CA GLY A 28 2.60 14.11 -12.61
C GLY A 28 2.14 13.69 -11.20
N THR A 29 2.06 12.40 -10.88
CA THR A 29 1.55 11.97 -9.56
C THR A 29 2.34 10.81 -8.97
N ARG A 30 2.63 10.92 -7.66
CA ARG A 30 3.56 10.12 -6.84
C ARG A 30 3.37 8.58 -6.83
N TYR A 31 2.43 8.00 -7.57
CA TYR A 31 2.06 6.59 -7.41
C TYR A 31 1.76 5.91 -8.76
N SER A 32 2.69 5.04 -9.19
CA SER A 32 2.63 4.09 -10.32
C SER A 32 2.94 4.62 -11.72
N MET A 33 3.99 4.06 -12.32
CA MET A 33 4.39 4.21 -13.74
C MET A 33 3.68 3.23 -14.69
N ASN A 34 2.72 2.45 -14.19
CA ASN A 34 2.15 1.32 -14.94
C ASN A 34 0.83 1.68 -15.62
N TYR A 35 0.47 2.97 -15.62
CA TYR A 35 -0.75 3.44 -16.23
C TYR A 35 -0.60 4.77 -16.97
N LEU A 36 -1.45 4.95 -17.97
CA LEU A 36 -1.55 6.16 -18.77
C LEU A 36 -2.87 6.87 -18.45
N ARG A 37 -2.83 8.17 -18.16
CA ARG A 37 -4.06 8.95 -17.92
C ARG A 37 -4.55 9.61 -19.21
N LEU A 38 -5.84 9.93 -19.26
CA LEU A 38 -6.48 10.52 -20.43
C LEU A 38 -5.72 11.73 -21.03
N PRO A 39 -5.28 12.75 -20.26
CA PRO A 39 -4.54 13.87 -20.84
C PRO A 39 -3.22 13.45 -21.52
N LYS A 40 -2.53 12.46 -20.94
CA LYS A 40 -1.28 11.92 -21.49
C LYS A 40 -1.52 10.99 -22.67
N TYR A 41 -2.64 10.28 -22.70
CA TYR A 41 -3.05 9.48 -23.86
C TYR A 41 -3.43 10.37 -25.04
N ILE A 42 -4.15 11.48 -24.80
CA ILE A 42 -4.44 12.49 -25.83
C ILE A 42 -3.12 13.09 -26.34
N GLN A 43 -2.22 13.50 -25.42
CA GLN A 43 -0.91 14.02 -25.79
C GLN A 43 -0.12 13.02 -26.64
N LEU A 44 -0.11 11.73 -26.26
CA LEU A 44 0.52 10.67 -27.05
C LEU A 44 -0.09 10.57 -28.46
N CYS A 45 -1.41 10.67 -28.59
CA CYS A 45 -2.06 10.65 -29.91
C CYS A 45 -1.76 11.90 -30.74
N GLU A 46 -1.58 13.05 -30.09
CA GLU A 46 -1.17 14.30 -30.72
C GLU A 46 0.27 14.23 -31.24
N ASP A 47 1.19 13.79 -30.38
CA ASP A 47 2.60 13.61 -30.68
C ASP A 47 2.83 12.49 -31.72
N ALA A 48 1.96 11.48 -31.78
CA ALA A 48 1.93 10.47 -32.86
C ALA A 48 1.28 10.97 -34.17
N HIS A 49 0.84 12.24 -34.23
CA HIS A 49 0.12 12.83 -35.37
C HIS A 49 -1.15 12.05 -35.78
N LEU A 50 -1.85 11.46 -34.81
CA LEU A 50 -3.13 10.77 -35.05
C LEU A 50 -4.31 11.74 -35.14
N LEU A 51 -4.26 12.85 -34.40
CA LEU A 51 -5.31 13.86 -34.40
C LEU A 51 -5.31 14.65 -35.72
N GLY A 52 -6.47 14.85 -36.32
CA GLY A 52 -6.62 15.52 -37.61
C GLY A 52 -8.08 15.79 -37.99
N GLN A 53 -8.36 15.96 -39.29
CA GLN A 53 -9.75 16.15 -39.76
C GLN A 53 -10.63 14.92 -39.48
N ASP A 54 -10.07 13.72 -39.61
CA ASP A 54 -10.80 12.45 -39.51
C ASP A 54 -10.92 11.91 -38.07
N LEU A 55 -10.05 12.35 -37.15
CA LEU A 55 -9.99 11.84 -35.77
C LEU A 55 -9.75 13.00 -34.80
N LYS A 56 -10.72 13.27 -33.91
CA LYS A 56 -10.68 14.40 -32.98
C LYS A 56 -10.35 13.93 -31.56
N SER A 57 -9.92 14.85 -30.70
CA SER A 57 -9.65 14.58 -29.27
C SER A 57 -10.85 13.92 -28.57
N ARG A 58 -12.07 14.35 -28.90
CA ARG A 58 -13.30 13.78 -28.33
C ARG A 58 -13.47 12.29 -28.67
N ASP A 59 -13.05 11.85 -29.85
CA ASP A 59 -13.14 10.44 -30.25
C ASP A 59 -12.16 9.60 -29.44
N ILE A 60 -10.96 10.14 -29.16
CA ILE A 60 -9.94 9.53 -28.30
C ILE A 60 -10.42 9.45 -26.84
N GLU A 61 -11.09 10.49 -26.33
CA GLU A 61 -11.69 10.49 -24.99
C GLU A 61 -12.74 9.39 -24.85
N VAL A 62 -13.65 9.28 -25.82
CA VAL A 62 -14.67 8.23 -25.85
C VAL A 62 -14.01 6.85 -25.88
N LEU A 63 -12.99 6.66 -26.73
CA LEU A 63 -12.26 5.39 -26.83
C LEU A 63 -11.56 5.02 -25.52
N PHE A 64 -10.87 5.98 -24.89
CA PHE A 64 -10.21 5.79 -23.61
C PHE A 64 -11.21 5.33 -22.55
N HIS A 65 -12.34 6.02 -22.42
CA HIS A 65 -13.35 5.66 -21.42
C HIS A 65 -14.03 4.32 -21.70
N SER A 66 -14.26 3.97 -22.98
CA SER A 66 -14.91 2.72 -23.35
C SER A 66 -14.04 1.50 -23.04
N LEU A 67 -12.75 1.56 -23.34
CA LEU A 67 -11.84 0.43 -23.14
C LEU A 67 -11.31 0.35 -21.71
N ASN A 68 -11.20 1.50 -21.05
CA ASN A 68 -10.68 1.54 -19.68
C ASN A 68 -11.78 1.41 -18.62
N LYS A 69 -13.03 1.09 -18.99
CA LYS A 69 -14.17 0.96 -18.06
C LYS A 69 -14.31 2.15 -17.10
N ARG A 70 -14.16 3.37 -17.64
CA ARG A 70 -14.13 4.64 -16.88
C ARG A 70 -13.01 4.76 -15.82
N ASN A 71 -12.07 3.82 -15.75
CA ASN A 71 -10.89 3.96 -14.91
C ASN A 71 -10.06 5.16 -15.41
N PRO A 72 -9.59 6.06 -14.53
CA PRO A 72 -8.72 7.16 -14.95
C PRO A 72 -7.31 6.70 -15.39
N ASN A 73 -6.92 5.47 -15.05
CA ASN A 73 -5.57 4.92 -15.20
C ASN A 73 -5.60 3.74 -16.19
N MET A 74 -5.13 3.94 -17.43
CA MET A 74 -5.11 2.93 -18.48
C MET A 74 -3.90 2.02 -18.33
N THR A 75 -4.12 0.73 -18.08
CA THR A 75 -3.04 -0.27 -18.02
C THR A 75 -2.42 -0.51 -19.40
N PHE A 76 -1.22 -1.08 -19.46
CA PHE A 76 -0.59 -1.43 -20.74
C PHE A 76 -1.45 -2.38 -21.58
N LYS A 77 -2.16 -3.32 -20.95
CA LYS A 77 -3.09 -4.23 -21.66
C LYS A 77 -4.24 -3.46 -22.32
N ALA A 78 -4.90 -2.57 -21.57
CA ALA A 78 -5.96 -1.73 -22.12
C ALA A 78 -5.42 -0.79 -23.22
N PHE A 79 -4.19 -0.29 -23.05
CA PHE A 79 -3.50 0.49 -24.06
C PHE A 79 -3.32 -0.30 -25.37
N LEU A 80 -2.86 -1.55 -25.32
CA LEU A 80 -2.76 -2.41 -26.51
C LEU A 80 -4.12 -2.64 -27.17
N GLU A 81 -5.17 -2.91 -26.38
CA GLU A 81 -6.54 -3.08 -26.91
C GLU A 81 -7.05 -1.84 -27.65
N THR A 82 -6.55 -0.64 -27.31
CA THR A 82 -6.92 0.58 -28.03
C THR A 82 -6.47 0.59 -29.48
N PHE A 83 -5.40 -0.11 -29.85
CA PHE A 83 -4.86 -0.02 -31.21
C PHE A 83 -5.79 -0.61 -32.27
N THR A 84 -6.54 -1.66 -31.94
CA THR A 84 -7.55 -2.23 -32.84
C THR A 84 -8.61 -1.17 -33.17
N LYS A 85 -9.17 -0.53 -32.14
CA LYS A 85 -10.19 0.51 -32.31
C LYS A 85 -9.63 1.80 -32.89
N LEU A 86 -8.40 2.18 -32.55
CA LEU A 86 -7.71 3.32 -33.16
C LEU A 86 -7.51 3.11 -34.66
N SER A 87 -7.12 1.90 -35.08
CA SER A 87 -6.94 1.60 -36.50
C SER A 87 -8.27 1.64 -37.27
N GLU A 88 -9.36 1.19 -36.65
CA GLU A 88 -10.72 1.29 -37.17
C GLU A 88 -11.18 2.74 -37.29
N LEU A 89 -10.96 3.56 -36.25
CA LEU A 89 -11.34 4.97 -36.24
C LEU A 89 -10.51 5.81 -37.22
N LYS A 90 -9.20 5.57 -37.31
CA LYS A 90 -8.28 6.34 -38.15
C LYS A 90 -8.35 5.95 -39.62
N PHE A 91 -8.62 4.67 -39.93
CA PHE A 91 -8.64 4.14 -41.29
C PHE A 91 -9.89 3.28 -41.54
N PRO A 92 -11.12 3.82 -41.43
CA PRO A 92 -12.35 3.02 -41.42
C PRO A 92 -12.57 2.20 -42.70
N ASP A 93 -12.31 2.79 -43.88
CA ASP A 93 -12.47 2.09 -45.15
C ASP A 93 -11.42 0.98 -45.35
N LEU A 94 -10.20 1.22 -44.86
CA LEU A 94 -9.13 0.24 -44.93
C LEU A 94 -9.36 -0.89 -43.93
N PHE A 95 -9.79 -0.58 -42.70
CA PHE A 95 -10.06 -1.57 -41.66
C PHE A 95 -11.19 -2.51 -42.05
N ARG A 96 -12.25 -2.02 -42.70
CA ARG A 96 -13.34 -2.87 -43.22
C ARG A 96 -12.88 -3.86 -44.29
N ARG A 97 -11.91 -3.46 -45.12
CA ARG A 97 -11.38 -4.30 -46.22
C ARG A 97 -10.31 -5.26 -45.73
N ASN A 98 -9.39 -4.75 -44.90
CA ASN A 98 -8.22 -5.46 -44.41
C ASN A 98 -7.76 -4.87 -43.05
N PRO A 99 -8.27 -5.39 -41.92
CA PRO A 99 -7.91 -4.93 -40.58
C PRO A 99 -6.40 -4.95 -40.31
N GLY A 100 -5.68 -5.95 -40.84
CA GLY A 100 -4.23 -6.08 -40.65
C GLY A 100 -3.45 -4.96 -41.34
N GLU A 101 -3.84 -4.54 -42.53
CA GLU A 101 -3.19 -3.44 -43.26
C GLU A 101 -3.45 -2.08 -42.60
N ALA A 102 -4.68 -1.85 -42.12
CA ALA A 102 -5.01 -0.66 -41.34
C ALA A 102 -4.20 -0.57 -40.04
N PHE A 103 -4.07 -1.69 -39.34
CA PHE A 103 -3.27 -1.81 -38.12
C PHE A 103 -1.78 -1.61 -38.41
N SER A 104 -1.23 -2.23 -39.48
CA SER A 104 0.15 -2.03 -39.93
C SER A 104 0.46 -0.57 -40.23
N LYS A 105 -0.43 0.09 -40.97
CA LYS A 105 -0.31 1.51 -41.30
C LYS A 105 -0.32 2.39 -40.05
N LEU A 106 -1.17 2.07 -39.06
CA LEU A 106 -1.19 2.78 -37.77
C LEU A 106 0.17 2.69 -37.07
N ILE A 107 0.74 1.49 -36.99
CA ILE A 107 2.03 1.26 -36.33
C ILE A 107 3.17 1.98 -37.06
N MET A 108 3.34 1.71 -38.35
CA MET A 108 4.50 2.16 -39.12
C MET A 108 4.50 3.67 -39.40
N ALA A 109 3.33 4.28 -39.64
CA ALA A 109 3.26 5.70 -40.02
C ALA A 109 3.18 6.66 -38.83
N HIS A 110 2.80 6.18 -37.64
CA HIS A 110 2.52 7.05 -36.49
C HIS A 110 3.34 6.68 -35.25
N PHE A 111 3.29 5.43 -34.81
CA PHE A 111 3.89 5.02 -33.54
C PHE A 111 5.38 4.72 -33.63
N LEU A 112 5.86 4.18 -34.75
CA LEU A 112 7.28 3.94 -34.96
C LEU A 112 8.09 5.26 -35.01
N PRO A 113 7.70 6.29 -35.80
CA PRO A 113 8.38 7.59 -35.77
C PRO A 113 8.35 8.25 -34.39
N LEU A 114 7.22 8.14 -33.68
CA LEU A 114 7.10 8.68 -32.32
C LEU A 114 8.07 7.97 -31.36
N ALA A 115 8.24 6.65 -31.47
CA ALA A 115 9.20 5.92 -30.65
C ALA A 115 10.64 6.40 -30.89
N GLU A 116 11.02 6.66 -32.15
CA GLU A 116 12.33 7.22 -32.52
C GLU A 116 12.52 8.63 -31.95
N GLU A 117 11.50 9.49 -32.02
CA GLU A 117 11.54 10.85 -31.47
C GLU A 117 11.67 10.85 -29.94
N LEU A 118 10.90 10.00 -29.24
CA LEU A 118 11.00 9.85 -27.79
C LEU A 118 12.38 9.34 -27.37
N GLN A 119 12.97 8.46 -28.15
CA GLN A 119 14.33 7.98 -27.93
C GLN A 119 15.35 9.12 -28.07
N ALA A 120 15.14 10.05 -29.00
CA ALA A 120 16.01 11.21 -29.21
C ALA A 120 15.85 12.31 -28.14
N LYS A 121 14.62 12.55 -27.63
CA LYS A 121 14.31 13.61 -26.64
C LYS A 121 14.67 13.26 -25.20
N ARG A 122 15.07 12.02 -24.93
CA ARG A 122 15.29 11.55 -23.58
C ARG A 122 16.39 12.37 -22.92
N GLU A 123 16.09 13.02 -21.79
CA GLU A 123 17.10 13.34 -20.77
C GLU A 123 17.64 11.99 -20.30
N LEU A 124 18.60 11.47 -21.06
CA LEU A 124 19.35 10.29 -20.70
C LEU A 124 19.89 10.54 -19.29
N VAL A 125 20.04 9.48 -18.50
CA VAL A 125 21.22 9.41 -17.64
C VAL A 125 22.34 9.65 -18.63
N THR A 126 22.83 10.89 -18.72
CA THR A 126 23.70 11.29 -19.85
C THR A 126 24.85 10.32 -19.89
N ASP A 127 25.44 10.09 -21.05
CA ASP A 127 26.59 9.18 -21.13
C ASP A 127 27.64 9.60 -20.07
N ASP A 128 27.81 10.90 -19.84
CA ASP A 128 28.59 11.51 -18.74
C ASP A 128 28.22 11.05 -17.31
N MET A 129 26.95 10.75 -17.03
CA MET A 129 26.48 10.23 -15.75
C MET A 129 26.68 8.72 -15.61
N LEU A 130 26.80 8.00 -16.73
CA LEU A 130 27.17 6.60 -16.77
C LEU A 130 28.69 6.40 -16.73
N GLU A 131 29.46 7.46 -16.95
CA GLU A 131 30.92 7.48 -16.74
C GLU A 131 31.25 7.38 -15.24
N VAL A 132 31.40 6.15 -14.77
CA VAL A 132 31.82 5.88 -13.38
C VAL A 132 33.32 6.07 -13.26
N SER A 133 33.74 6.94 -12.33
CA SER A 133 35.17 7.20 -12.07
C SER A 133 35.91 5.93 -11.64
N GLU A 134 37.21 5.87 -11.92
CA GLU A 134 38.04 4.71 -11.53
C GLU A 134 38.07 4.49 -10.02
N ASP A 135 37.98 5.56 -9.22
CA ASP A 135 37.88 5.45 -7.75
C ASP A 135 36.55 4.80 -7.34
N CYS A 136 35.43 5.15 -7.97
CA CYS A 136 34.14 4.48 -7.75
C CYS A 136 34.19 3.01 -8.19
N LYS A 137 34.80 2.68 -9.34
CA LYS A 137 34.98 1.29 -9.78
C LYS A 137 35.82 0.50 -8.80
N MET A 138 36.91 1.08 -8.28
CA MET A 138 37.75 0.45 -7.27
C MET A 138 36.98 0.14 -5.98
N ILE A 139 36.14 1.07 -5.50
CA ILE A 139 35.23 0.83 -4.36
C ILE A 139 34.29 -0.33 -4.67
N LEU A 140 33.54 -0.24 -5.77
CA LEU A 140 32.52 -1.23 -6.16
C LEU A 140 33.11 -2.63 -6.36
N HIS A 141 34.29 -2.73 -6.96
CA HIS A 141 34.99 -4.00 -7.12
C HIS A 141 35.39 -4.62 -5.78
N ASN A 142 35.84 -3.80 -4.82
CA ASN A 142 36.23 -4.28 -3.50
C ASN A 142 35.02 -4.81 -2.70
N VAL A 143 33.87 -4.15 -2.82
CA VAL A 143 32.63 -4.52 -2.10
C VAL A 143 31.70 -5.45 -2.90
N ASN A 144 32.10 -5.86 -4.12
CA ASN A 144 31.27 -6.66 -5.03
C ASN A 144 30.75 -7.96 -4.39
N LYS A 145 31.55 -8.62 -3.55
CA LYS A 145 31.11 -9.83 -2.84
C LYS A 145 29.95 -9.54 -1.88
N GLY A 146 30.00 -8.41 -1.18
CA GLY A 146 28.94 -7.94 -0.30
C GLY A 146 27.66 -7.60 -1.06
N LEU A 147 27.79 -6.81 -2.13
CA LEU A 147 26.67 -6.43 -2.99
C LEU A 147 26.04 -7.64 -3.70
N LYS A 148 26.85 -8.60 -4.16
CA LYS A 148 26.37 -9.85 -4.76
C LYS A 148 25.58 -10.69 -3.77
N GLN A 149 26.04 -10.80 -2.51
CA GLN A 149 25.27 -11.52 -1.49
C GLN A 149 23.95 -10.80 -1.22
N LEU A 150 23.97 -9.48 -1.03
CA LEU A 150 22.77 -8.68 -0.81
C LEU A 150 21.75 -8.86 -1.95
N TYR A 151 22.25 -8.88 -3.19
CA TYR A 151 21.44 -9.12 -4.38
C TYR A 151 20.83 -10.52 -4.37
N LEU A 152 21.61 -11.57 -4.10
CA LEU A 152 21.11 -12.96 -4.05
C LEU A 152 20.08 -13.18 -2.93
N ASP A 153 20.28 -12.55 -1.78
CA ASP A 153 19.37 -12.64 -0.64
C ASP A 153 18.04 -11.91 -0.93
N THR A 154 18.09 -10.79 -1.66
CA THR A 154 16.92 -9.95 -1.93
C THR A 154 16.17 -10.39 -3.19
N PHE A 155 16.86 -10.87 -4.22
CA PHE A 155 16.32 -11.12 -5.55
C PHE A 155 16.55 -12.57 -6.02
N SER A 156 16.40 -13.56 -5.12
CA SER A 156 16.68 -14.97 -5.44
C SER A 156 15.95 -15.48 -6.69
N TRP A 157 14.71 -15.00 -6.90
CA TRP A 157 13.85 -15.35 -8.05
C TRP A 157 14.38 -14.87 -9.41
N GLU A 158 15.30 -13.91 -9.46
CA GLU A 158 15.94 -13.48 -10.72
C GLU A 158 16.75 -14.61 -11.38
N THR A 159 17.12 -15.65 -10.61
CA THR A 159 17.80 -16.84 -11.11
C THR A 159 16.87 -18.03 -11.37
N GLU A 160 15.61 -17.93 -10.95
CA GLU A 160 14.62 -19.00 -11.06
C GLU A 160 13.89 -19.00 -12.41
N ASN A 161 13.25 -20.11 -12.76
CA ASN A 161 12.46 -20.27 -13.99
C ASN A 161 11.03 -19.71 -13.84
N GLU A 162 10.92 -18.42 -13.48
CA GLU A 162 9.65 -17.68 -13.51
C GLU A 162 9.44 -16.92 -14.83
N THR A 163 8.20 -16.45 -15.06
CA THR A 163 7.85 -15.61 -16.20
C THR A 163 8.42 -14.20 -16.05
N TYR A 164 8.81 -13.58 -17.17
CA TYR A 164 9.45 -12.26 -17.19
C TYR A 164 8.65 -11.18 -16.46
N ASP A 165 7.34 -11.07 -16.72
CA ASP A 165 6.49 -10.04 -16.09
C ASP A 165 6.37 -10.24 -14.56
N ASN A 166 6.37 -11.49 -14.07
CA ASN A 166 6.33 -11.77 -12.64
C ASN A 166 7.65 -11.37 -11.98
N ILE A 167 8.78 -11.74 -12.59
CA ILE A 167 10.12 -11.36 -12.11
C ILE A 167 10.24 -9.84 -12.08
N MET A 168 9.87 -9.15 -13.16
CA MET A 168 9.97 -7.69 -13.28
C MET A 168 9.21 -6.99 -12.15
N ASN A 169 7.96 -7.37 -11.90
CA ASN A 169 7.15 -6.77 -10.84
C ASN A 169 7.68 -7.09 -9.44
N LYS A 170 8.11 -8.33 -9.19
CA LYS A 170 8.71 -8.74 -7.92
C LYS A 170 10.00 -7.97 -7.65
N SER A 171 10.90 -7.90 -8.63
CA SER A 171 12.18 -7.21 -8.53
C SER A 171 12.03 -5.71 -8.35
N GLN A 172 11.07 -5.06 -9.03
CA GLN A 172 10.78 -3.64 -8.82
C GLN A 172 10.32 -3.36 -7.38
N ASN A 173 9.37 -4.17 -6.88
CA ASN A 173 8.85 -4.01 -5.53
C ASN A 173 9.92 -4.32 -4.47
N ALA A 174 10.70 -5.38 -4.67
CA ALA A 174 11.79 -5.76 -3.77
C ALA A 174 12.90 -4.70 -3.76
N LEU A 175 13.22 -4.07 -4.90
CA LEU A 175 14.14 -2.95 -4.94
C LEU A 175 13.61 -1.77 -4.12
N GLU A 176 12.33 -1.42 -4.24
CA GLU A 176 11.74 -0.35 -3.42
C GLU A 176 11.78 -0.69 -1.92
N ILE A 177 11.49 -1.94 -1.54
CA ILE A 177 11.54 -2.40 -0.15
C ILE A 177 12.99 -2.35 0.36
N LEU A 178 13.94 -2.90 -0.40
CA LEU A 178 15.36 -2.90 -0.04
C LEU A 178 15.88 -1.47 0.15
N LEU A 179 15.61 -0.56 -0.79
CA LEU A 179 16.03 0.84 -0.66
C LEU A 179 15.37 1.53 0.54
N ARG A 180 14.18 1.09 0.96
CA ARG A 180 13.52 1.57 2.19
C ARG A 180 14.15 1.00 3.46
N GLU A 181 14.46 -0.29 3.44
CA GLU A 181 15.13 -0.98 4.55
C GLU A 181 16.55 -0.44 4.77
N LEU A 182 17.24 -0.01 3.71
CA LEU A 182 18.55 0.63 3.77
C LEU A 182 18.49 2.14 4.06
N ASP A 183 17.29 2.67 4.36
CA ASP A 183 17.05 4.10 4.61
C ASP A 183 17.56 5.01 3.46
N ILE A 184 17.53 4.53 2.21
CA ILE A 184 17.84 5.30 0.99
C ILE A 184 16.55 5.98 0.50
N TYR A 185 15.43 5.29 0.60
CA TYR A 185 14.11 5.78 0.24
C TYR A 185 13.19 5.81 1.46
N PRO A 186 12.49 6.92 1.77
CA PRO A 186 12.45 8.21 1.06
C PRO A 186 13.53 9.21 1.51
N ALA A 187 14.42 8.84 2.44
CA ALA A 187 15.30 9.78 3.12
C ALA A 187 16.31 10.47 2.19
N LEU A 188 16.87 9.74 1.22
CA LEU A 188 17.93 10.22 0.34
C LEU A 188 17.41 10.48 -1.08
N ILE A 189 16.53 9.62 -1.60
CA ILE A 189 16.03 9.71 -2.97
C ILE A 189 14.52 9.61 -3.00
N SER A 190 13.91 10.43 -3.86
CA SER A 190 12.47 10.39 -4.09
C SER A 190 12.04 9.11 -4.84
N LYS A 191 10.83 8.65 -4.57
CA LYS A 191 10.21 7.53 -5.29
C LYS A 191 10.24 7.72 -6.82
N ALA A 192 10.03 8.95 -7.28
CA ALA A 192 10.01 9.28 -8.70
C ALA A 192 11.36 9.02 -9.38
N LYS A 193 12.46 9.36 -8.70
CA LYS A 193 13.80 9.16 -9.23
C LYS A 193 14.21 7.68 -9.27
N ILE A 194 13.85 6.89 -8.25
CA ILE A 194 14.06 5.42 -8.26
C ILE A 194 13.34 4.78 -9.45
N TYR A 195 12.10 5.19 -9.70
CA TYR A 195 11.40 4.68 -10.87
C TYR A 195 12.01 5.12 -12.19
N SER A 196 12.58 6.34 -12.26
CA SER A 196 13.32 6.76 -13.46
C SER A 196 14.51 5.84 -13.71
N PHE A 197 15.30 5.51 -12.68
CA PHE A 197 16.40 4.54 -12.80
C PHE A 197 15.90 3.17 -13.23
N TRP A 198 14.82 2.66 -12.63
CA TRP A 198 14.23 1.38 -13.02
C TRP A 198 13.83 1.37 -14.50
N ARG A 199 13.11 2.40 -14.95
CA ARG A 199 12.70 2.53 -16.35
C ARG A 199 13.92 2.58 -17.28
N ASP A 200 14.90 3.41 -16.94
CA ASP A 200 16.01 3.76 -17.82
C ASP A 200 17.08 2.67 -17.90
N ILE A 201 17.27 1.90 -16.83
CA ILE A 201 18.32 0.86 -16.71
C ILE A 201 17.75 -0.55 -16.89
N VAL A 202 16.53 -0.80 -16.40
CA VAL A 202 15.97 -2.16 -16.36
C VAL A 202 15.03 -2.40 -17.54
N ILE A 203 14.04 -1.52 -17.75
CA ILE A 203 13.00 -1.77 -18.77
C ILE A 203 13.50 -1.44 -20.18
N MET A 204 14.28 -0.38 -20.31
CA MET A 204 14.58 0.21 -21.63
C MET A 204 15.92 -0.26 -22.21
N GLN A 205 16.68 -1.01 -21.45
CA GLN A 205 17.94 -1.60 -21.89
C GLN A 205 17.72 -3.09 -22.14
N ASP A 206 18.50 -3.63 -23.07
CA ASP A 206 18.55 -5.07 -23.32
C ASP A 206 19.00 -5.85 -22.07
N ALA A 207 18.94 -7.18 -22.14
CA ALA A 207 19.40 -8.05 -21.07
C ALA A 207 20.84 -7.71 -20.63
N THR A 208 21.71 -7.33 -21.58
CA THR A 208 23.07 -6.84 -21.34
C THR A 208 23.13 -5.33 -21.48
N PHE A 209 23.51 -4.62 -20.41
CA PHE A 209 23.70 -3.16 -20.44
C PHE A 209 25.17 -2.82 -20.15
N GLN A 210 25.94 -2.48 -21.18
CA GLN A 210 27.40 -2.40 -21.13
C GLN A 210 27.95 -1.49 -20.01
N PRO A 211 27.43 -0.25 -19.79
CA PRO A 211 27.91 0.61 -18.70
C PRO A 211 27.75 -0.01 -17.30
N ALA A 212 26.71 -0.83 -17.09
CA ALA A 212 26.54 -1.56 -15.84
C ALA A 212 27.52 -2.73 -15.72
N VAL A 213 27.74 -3.48 -16.81
CA VAL A 213 28.65 -4.65 -16.84
C VAL A 213 30.08 -4.25 -16.50
N GLU A 214 30.51 -3.04 -16.89
CA GLU A 214 31.84 -2.49 -16.58
C GLU A 214 32.08 -2.25 -15.08
N LEU A 215 31.02 -2.25 -14.25
CA LEU A 215 31.13 -2.13 -12.79
C LEU A 215 31.41 -3.48 -12.10
N LEU A 216 31.36 -4.58 -12.85
CA LEU A 216 31.68 -5.90 -12.33
C LEU A 216 33.19 -6.17 -12.43
N PRO A 217 33.80 -6.77 -11.39
CA PRO A 217 35.18 -7.22 -11.49
C PRO A 217 35.35 -8.23 -12.62
N GLN A 218 36.50 -8.18 -13.29
CA GLN A 218 36.84 -9.11 -14.37
C GLN A 218 36.61 -10.58 -13.94
N GLY A 219 35.91 -11.33 -14.79
CA GLY A 219 35.56 -12.74 -14.53
C GLY A 219 34.31 -12.96 -13.65
N THR A 220 33.67 -11.89 -13.15
CA THR A 220 32.38 -12.00 -12.46
C THR A 220 31.25 -12.16 -13.48
N GLN A 221 30.49 -13.25 -13.37
CA GLN A 221 29.27 -13.44 -14.17
C GLN A 221 28.18 -12.47 -13.72
N ASP A 222 27.57 -11.77 -14.67
CA ASP A 222 26.35 -11.00 -14.44
C ASP A 222 25.15 -11.96 -14.30
N ILE A 223 24.46 -11.90 -13.16
CA ILE A 223 23.39 -12.83 -12.80
C ILE A 223 22.05 -12.10 -12.74
N GLY A 224 20.97 -12.80 -13.10
CA GLY A 224 19.61 -12.27 -13.13
C GLY A 224 19.02 -12.22 -14.54
N LYS A 225 17.71 -12.02 -14.63
CA LYS A 225 16.96 -11.99 -15.92
C LYS A 225 16.50 -10.59 -16.27
N VAL A 226 15.96 -9.86 -15.29
CA VAL A 226 15.39 -8.52 -15.48
C VAL A 226 16.30 -7.47 -14.85
N LEU A 227 16.35 -7.41 -13.52
CA LEU A 227 17.30 -6.60 -12.78
C LEU A 227 18.58 -7.42 -12.58
N THR A 228 19.53 -7.38 -13.50
CA THR A 228 20.80 -8.10 -13.33
C THR A 228 21.65 -7.51 -12.20
N LEU A 229 22.62 -8.27 -11.70
CA LEU A 229 23.55 -7.83 -10.65
C LEU A 229 24.26 -6.52 -11.05
N SER A 230 24.71 -6.42 -12.30
CA SER A 230 25.35 -5.21 -12.83
C SER A 230 24.39 -4.01 -12.79
N LYS A 231 23.14 -4.18 -13.25
CA LYS A 231 22.10 -3.13 -13.22
C LYS A 231 21.76 -2.72 -11.79
N PHE A 232 21.69 -3.67 -10.86
CA PHE A 232 21.51 -3.39 -9.44
C PHE A 232 22.65 -2.53 -8.87
N ILE A 233 23.91 -2.89 -9.14
CA ILE A 233 25.08 -2.14 -8.69
C ILE A 233 25.06 -0.72 -9.27
N LEU A 234 24.73 -0.57 -10.55
CA LEU A 234 24.60 0.74 -11.17
C LEU A 234 23.50 1.59 -10.52
N ILE A 235 22.35 1.00 -10.17
CA ILE A 235 21.29 1.71 -9.44
C ILE A 235 21.79 2.19 -8.08
N ILE A 236 22.52 1.36 -7.32
CA ILE A 236 23.11 1.78 -6.04
C ILE A 236 24.11 2.92 -6.23
N TYR A 237 24.94 2.85 -7.27
CA TYR A 237 25.85 3.94 -7.62
C TYR A 237 25.09 5.25 -7.91
N LEU A 238 24.10 5.22 -8.80
CA LEU A 238 23.29 6.40 -9.13
C LEU A 238 22.54 6.92 -7.91
N CYS A 239 22.14 6.03 -6.99
CA CYS A 239 21.56 6.44 -5.74
C CYS A 239 22.52 7.29 -4.89
N SER A 240 23.81 6.98 -4.89
CA SER A 240 24.80 7.79 -4.17
C SER A 240 24.97 9.17 -4.79
N ILE A 241 24.97 9.27 -6.12
CA ILE A 241 25.21 10.53 -6.83
C ILE A 241 24.03 11.48 -6.67
N PHE A 242 22.83 11.01 -7.02
CA PHE A 242 21.62 11.83 -6.99
C PHE A 242 21.08 12.04 -5.58
N GLY A 243 21.33 11.09 -4.69
CA GLY A 243 20.88 11.16 -3.32
C GLY A 243 21.48 12.31 -2.53
N TYR A 244 22.76 12.61 -2.78
CA TYR A 244 23.48 13.68 -2.08
C TYR A 244 23.56 14.99 -2.86
N GLN A 245 22.94 15.07 -4.04
CA GLN A 245 23.03 16.25 -4.93
C GLN A 245 22.52 17.55 -4.27
N GLU A 246 21.49 17.46 -3.43
CA GLU A 246 20.88 18.60 -2.70
C GLU A 246 21.25 18.64 -1.21
N SER A 247 22.23 17.84 -0.78
CA SER A 247 22.62 17.72 0.63
C SER A 247 23.86 18.57 0.96
N GLN A 248 24.22 18.68 2.25
CA GLN A 248 25.50 19.27 2.68
C GLN A 248 26.73 18.50 2.17
N VAL A 249 26.53 17.26 1.72
CA VAL A 249 27.53 16.37 1.12
C VAL A 249 27.57 16.56 -0.42
N SER A 250 26.81 17.50 -0.99
CA SER A 250 26.87 17.80 -2.43
C SER A 250 28.25 18.18 -2.97
N PRO A 251 29.14 18.90 -2.24
CA PRO A 251 30.44 19.28 -2.79
C PRO A 251 31.43 18.11 -2.81
N ASN A 252 31.12 17.01 -2.12
CA ASN A 252 31.98 15.86 -1.99
C ASN A 252 32.10 15.12 -3.34
N SER A 253 33.20 14.39 -3.51
CA SER A 253 33.45 13.60 -4.70
C SER A 253 32.40 12.48 -4.86
N ASN A 254 32.23 11.97 -6.09
CA ASN A 254 31.34 10.84 -6.34
C ASN A 254 31.78 9.57 -5.57
N SER A 255 33.08 9.37 -5.36
CA SER A 255 33.62 8.28 -4.55
C SER A 255 33.28 8.42 -3.08
N GLU A 256 33.34 9.63 -2.53
CA GLU A 256 32.99 9.88 -1.13
C GLU A 256 31.49 9.72 -0.89
N LYS A 257 30.65 10.25 -1.78
CA LYS A 257 29.19 10.02 -1.77
C LYS A 257 28.84 8.53 -1.79
N LEU A 258 29.57 7.75 -2.58
CA LEU A 258 29.40 6.30 -2.64
C LEU A 258 29.83 5.62 -1.32
N LEU A 259 30.96 6.01 -0.73
CA LEU A 259 31.40 5.50 0.57
C LEU A 259 30.37 5.78 1.67
N ILE A 260 29.85 7.00 1.74
CA ILE A 260 28.83 7.40 2.71
C ILE A 260 27.55 6.59 2.52
N LEU A 261 27.12 6.34 1.27
CA LEU A 261 25.98 5.46 1.00
C LEU A 261 26.23 4.02 1.47
N LEU A 262 27.41 3.46 1.18
CA LEU A 262 27.77 2.10 1.59
C LEU A 262 27.87 1.95 3.11
N GLU A 263 28.42 2.96 3.81
CA GLU A 263 28.44 3.00 5.27
C GLU A 263 27.02 3.03 5.85
N ARG A 264 26.16 3.88 5.30
CA ARG A 264 24.74 3.93 5.67
C ARG A 264 24.08 2.55 5.49
N MET A 265 24.29 1.90 4.34
CA MET A 265 23.77 0.56 4.07
C MET A 265 24.28 -0.48 5.07
N GLU A 266 25.57 -0.42 5.46
CA GLU A 266 26.16 -1.33 6.44
C GLU A 266 25.57 -1.12 7.84
N LEU A 267 25.36 0.13 8.26
CA LEU A 267 24.79 0.49 9.57
C LEU A 267 23.33 0.05 9.71
N THR A 268 22.54 0.10 8.64
CA THR A 268 21.13 -0.30 8.70
C THR A 268 20.94 -1.82 8.64
N ARG A 269 21.93 -2.55 8.11
CA ARG A 269 21.88 -4.01 8.02
C ARG A 269 22.02 -4.65 9.41
N ASN A 270 21.07 -5.51 9.79
CA ASN A 270 21.11 -6.22 11.07
C ASN A 270 22.42 -7.02 11.23
N SER A 271 23.13 -6.80 12.35
CA SER A 271 24.51 -7.25 12.58
C SER A 271 24.76 -8.76 12.52
N ALA A 272 23.72 -9.60 12.64
CA ALA A 272 23.85 -11.05 12.65
C ALA A 272 24.32 -11.67 11.32
N ILE A 273 24.09 -10.97 10.18
CA ILE A 273 24.46 -11.44 8.82
C ILE A 273 25.69 -10.68 8.28
N ALA A 274 26.17 -9.65 8.99
CA ALA A 274 27.19 -8.72 8.49
C ALA A 274 28.61 -9.31 8.43
N SER A 275 28.96 -10.27 9.29
CA SER A 275 30.37 -10.61 9.58
C SER A 275 31.19 -11.24 8.45
N LYS A 276 30.57 -11.74 7.36
CA LYS A 276 31.31 -12.42 6.26
C LYS A 276 31.38 -11.65 4.96
N ASN A 277 30.57 -10.61 4.79
CA ASN A 277 30.33 -9.92 3.52
C ASN A 277 30.02 -8.44 3.79
N SER A 278 31.04 -7.69 4.23
CA SER A 278 30.90 -6.26 4.50
C SER A 278 30.64 -5.48 3.20
N LEU A 279 29.83 -4.43 3.30
CA LEU A 279 29.62 -3.44 2.24
C LEU A 279 30.63 -2.30 2.30
N LEU A 280 31.53 -2.29 3.29
CA LEU A 280 32.62 -1.34 3.36
C LEU A 280 33.86 -1.86 2.63
N PRO A 281 34.54 -1.02 1.83
CA PRO A 281 35.78 -1.44 1.21
C PRO A 281 36.88 -1.63 2.25
N SER A 282 37.95 -2.33 1.87
CA SER A 282 39.11 -2.52 2.74
C SER A 282 39.73 -1.18 3.16
N THR A 283 40.38 -1.16 4.32
CA THR A 283 41.06 0.03 4.86
C THR A 283 42.06 0.63 3.86
N ASP A 284 42.73 -0.20 3.07
CA ASP A 284 43.70 0.26 2.08
C ASP A 284 43.02 1.05 0.95
N VAL A 285 41.86 0.59 0.47
CA VAL A 285 41.07 1.29 -0.55
C VAL A 285 40.54 2.61 0.01
N MET A 286 40.01 2.63 1.23
CA MET A 286 39.56 3.85 1.89
C MET A 286 40.70 4.87 2.06
N GLN A 287 41.90 4.42 2.46
CA GLN A 287 43.07 5.29 2.59
C GLN A 287 43.51 5.86 1.24
N ILE A 288 43.50 5.08 0.17
CA ILE A 288 43.85 5.57 -1.17
C ILE A 288 42.88 6.69 -1.61
N ILE A 289 41.59 6.55 -1.32
CA ILE A 289 40.57 7.55 -1.69
C ILE A 289 40.71 8.80 -0.82
N MET A 290 40.80 8.64 0.51
CA MET A 290 40.90 9.77 1.43
C MET A 290 42.22 10.55 1.27
N GLN A 291 43.32 9.90 0.91
CA GLN A 291 44.61 10.58 0.67
C GLN A 291 44.59 11.46 -0.59
N LYS A 292 43.78 11.11 -1.59
CA LYS A 292 43.57 11.97 -2.76
C LYS A 292 42.79 13.23 -2.39
N GLU A 293 41.82 13.13 -1.48
CA GLU A 293 40.94 14.25 -1.08
C GLU A 293 41.52 15.15 0.02
N GLN A 294 42.25 14.59 0.98
CA GLN A 294 42.89 15.36 2.06
C GLN A 294 44.03 16.26 1.58
N ALA A 295 44.47 16.09 0.34
CA ALA A 295 45.26 17.11 -0.33
C ALA A 295 44.50 18.46 -0.47
N GLU A 296 43.19 18.51 -0.20
CA GLU A 296 42.33 19.64 -0.57
C GLU A 296 41.66 20.44 0.59
N ILE A 297 41.49 19.96 1.85
CA ILE A 297 40.62 20.66 2.87
C ILE A 297 41.09 20.56 4.36
N GLN A 298 41.02 21.66 5.17
CA GLN A 298 41.38 21.77 6.64
C GLN A 298 40.16 21.92 7.62
N PRO A 299 40.16 21.45 8.91
CA PRO A 299 38.95 21.41 9.79
C PRO A 299 39.00 21.98 11.26
N SER A 300 37.83 22.29 11.87
CA SER A 300 37.51 22.43 13.35
C SER A 300 35.97 22.41 13.68
N GLN A 301 35.38 21.46 14.45
CA GLN A 301 35.05 21.29 15.92
C GLN A 301 33.65 21.75 16.48
N LEU A 302 32.89 20.86 17.22
CA LEU A 302 32.24 21.05 18.58
C LEU A 302 31.21 19.97 19.06
N GLU A 303 30.91 19.93 20.40
CA GLU A 303 30.32 18.85 21.28
C GLU A 303 29.09 19.26 22.20
N ASN A 304 28.48 18.31 22.97
CA ASN A 304 27.12 18.25 23.65
C ASN A 304 27.08 17.95 25.21
N GLN A 305 25.88 18.00 25.90
CA GLN A 305 25.56 17.53 27.30
C GLN A 305 24.05 17.11 27.61
N SER A 306 23.72 16.40 28.74
CA SER A 306 22.41 15.70 29.11
C SER A 306 21.97 15.66 30.64
N VAL A 307 20.70 15.27 31.00
CA VAL A 307 20.03 15.21 32.37
C VAL A 307 19.06 13.97 32.60
N ASP A 308 18.63 13.67 33.86
CA ASP A 308 18.19 12.40 34.54
C ASP A 308 16.65 12.15 34.85
N GLU A 309 16.19 10.89 35.12
CA GLU A 309 14.76 10.41 35.19
C GLU A 309 14.39 9.47 36.40
N ASN A 310 13.27 9.69 37.14
CA ASN A 310 12.38 8.67 37.83
C ASN A 310 11.30 9.32 38.77
N ALA A 311 9.99 9.18 38.51
CA ALA A 311 8.90 9.59 39.46
C ALA A 311 7.54 8.89 39.18
N ASP A 312 6.85 8.46 40.25
CA ASP A 312 5.61 7.65 40.32
C ASP A 312 4.31 8.46 40.05
N TYR A 313 3.17 7.76 39.93
CA TYR A 313 1.84 8.35 39.70
C TYR A 313 1.36 9.24 40.85
N GLY A 314 0.78 10.42 40.59
CA GLY A 314 0.64 11.48 41.60
C GLY A 314 -0.66 12.27 41.55
N LEU A 315 -1.77 11.64 41.17
CA LEU A 315 -3.11 12.17 41.41
C LEU A 315 -3.57 11.75 42.81
N ASP A 316 -4.20 12.66 43.55
CA ASP A 316 -4.88 12.36 44.80
C ASP A 316 -6.35 11.97 44.56
N GLN A 317 -7.09 11.73 45.63
CA GLN A 317 -8.47 11.24 45.60
C GLN A 317 -9.43 12.13 44.78
N GLU A 318 -9.24 13.45 44.80
CA GLU A 318 -10.04 14.39 44.01
C GLU A 318 -9.74 14.26 42.50
N GLY A 319 -8.49 13.98 42.14
CA GLY A 319 -8.11 13.64 40.76
C GLY A 319 -8.77 12.34 40.27
N GLU A 320 -8.92 11.34 41.13
CA GLU A 320 -9.60 10.08 40.79
C GLU A 320 -11.08 10.29 40.48
N GLU A 321 -11.79 11.16 41.21
CA GLU A 321 -13.20 11.50 40.94
C GLU A 321 -13.39 12.15 39.56
N ILE A 322 -12.45 13.01 39.14
CA ILE A 322 -12.46 13.63 37.81
C ILE A 322 -12.28 12.57 36.72
N VAL A 323 -11.33 11.64 36.93
CA VAL A 323 -11.11 10.53 36.00
C VAL A 323 -12.36 9.65 35.91
N GLU A 324 -12.96 9.28 37.04
CA GLU A 324 -14.17 8.44 37.05
C GLU A 324 -15.34 9.12 36.33
N LYS A 325 -15.54 10.43 36.54
CA LYS A 325 -16.57 11.23 35.87
C LYS A 325 -16.44 11.21 34.34
N TYR A 326 -15.22 11.25 33.81
CA TYR A 326 -14.96 11.33 32.37
C TYR A 326 -14.45 10.03 31.73
N ALA A 327 -14.31 8.96 32.51
CA ALA A 327 -13.61 7.73 32.11
C ALA A 327 -14.12 7.16 30.77
N TYR A 328 -15.44 7.05 30.61
CA TYR A 328 -16.05 6.49 29.41
C TYR A 328 -15.71 7.30 28.15
N ARG A 329 -15.84 8.62 28.22
CA ARG A 329 -15.59 9.54 27.09
C ARG A 329 -14.11 9.53 26.71
N ILE A 330 -13.22 9.57 27.70
CA ILE A 330 -11.76 9.51 27.50
C ILE A 330 -11.36 8.15 26.93
N GLN A 331 -11.95 7.06 27.42
CA GLN A 331 -11.68 5.72 26.90
C GLN A 331 -12.13 5.56 25.45
N ARG A 332 -13.29 6.13 25.08
CA ARG A 332 -13.76 6.17 23.70
C ARG A 332 -12.76 6.89 22.78
N ILE A 333 -12.29 8.06 23.19
CA ILE A 333 -11.25 8.81 22.45
C ILE A 333 -9.97 7.99 22.35
N PHE A 334 -9.49 7.42 23.45
CA PHE A 334 -8.30 6.57 23.48
C PHE A 334 -8.41 5.42 22.46
N GLN A 335 -9.52 4.67 22.48
CA GLN A 335 -9.76 3.55 21.58
C GLN A 335 -9.72 3.96 20.10
N VAL A 336 -10.31 5.12 19.75
CA VAL A 336 -10.29 5.61 18.37
C VAL A 336 -8.86 5.94 17.90
N TYR A 337 -8.04 6.53 18.76
CA TYR A 337 -6.64 6.81 18.43
C TYR A 337 -5.73 5.58 18.53
N CYS A 338 -6.04 4.58 19.35
CA CYS A 338 -5.37 3.28 19.32
C CYS A 338 -5.58 2.56 17.99
N ALA A 339 -6.81 2.66 17.45
CA ALA A 339 -7.20 2.07 16.18
C ALA A 339 -6.56 2.77 14.96
N TYR A 340 -5.87 3.91 15.18
CA TYR A 340 -5.23 4.66 14.12
C TYR A 340 -4.02 3.89 13.56
N GLY A 341 -4.12 3.47 12.30
CA GLY A 341 -3.10 2.67 11.61
C GLY A 341 -3.16 1.16 11.91
N ASP A 342 -3.93 0.72 12.91
CA ASP A 342 -4.19 -0.68 13.23
C ASP A 342 -5.56 -0.80 13.89
N ALA A 343 -6.61 -1.02 13.09
CA ALA A 343 -7.97 -0.91 13.61
C ALA A 343 -8.40 -2.03 14.57
N LEU A 344 -7.60 -3.09 14.70
CA LEU A 344 -7.82 -4.13 15.70
C LEU A 344 -7.34 -3.71 17.08
N ASN A 345 -6.48 -2.69 17.13
CA ASN A 345 -5.86 -2.24 18.35
C ASN A 345 -6.75 -1.22 19.04
N THR A 346 -7.51 -1.65 20.03
CA THR A 346 -8.33 -0.76 20.87
C THR A 346 -7.71 -0.54 22.26
N SER A 347 -6.64 -1.25 22.58
CA SER A 347 -6.10 -1.34 23.94
C SER A 347 -4.77 -0.63 24.16
N SER A 348 -4.04 -0.30 23.09
CA SER A 348 -2.68 0.24 23.20
C SER A 348 -2.38 1.35 22.20
N MET A 349 -1.75 2.44 22.64
CA MET A 349 -1.46 3.61 21.81
C MET A 349 0.04 3.73 21.50
N LYS A 350 0.39 4.04 20.24
CA LYS A 350 1.76 4.36 19.81
C LYS A 350 2.05 5.86 20.02
N SER A 351 3.32 6.29 20.12
CA SER A 351 3.63 7.72 20.33
C SER A 351 3.15 8.59 19.17
N SER A 352 3.24 8.09 17.93
CA SER A 352 2.69 8.77 16.75
C SER A 352 1.19 9.04 16.85
N ASN A 353 0.44 8.14 17.52
CA ASN A 353 -1.00 8.28 17.69
C ASN A 353 -1.32 9.26 18.84
N LEU A 354 -0.52 9.29 19.91
CA LEU A 354 -0.61 10.29 20.97
C LEU A 354 -0.30 11.69 20.43
N LEU A 355 0.79 11.85 19.66
CA LEU A 355 1.13 13.09 18.98
C LEU A 355 -0.02 13.56 18.07
N LYS A 356 -0.61 12.63 17.31
CA LYS A 356 -1.76 12.94 16.47
C LYS A 356 -2.95 13.43 17.31
N LEU A 357 -3.28 12.74 18.41
CA LEU A 357 -4.38 13.14 19.31
C LEU A 357 -4.17 14.56 19.84
N LEU A 358 -2.96 14.87 20.31
CA LEU A 358 -2.63 16.19 20.86
C LEU A 358 -2.57 17.29 19.79
N LYS A 359 -2.24 16.92 18.56
CA LYS A 359 -2.32 17.81 17.41
C LYS A 359 -3.78 18.11 17.05
N ASP A 360 -4.59 17.07 16.95
CA ASP A 360 -5.98 17.17 16.55
C ASP A 360 -6.80 17.95 17.61
N CYS A 361 -6.47 17.87 18.91
CA CYS A 361 -7.11 18.72 19.93
C CYS A 361 -6.52 20.13 20.06
N GLY A 362 -5.53 20.50 19.23
CA GLY A 362 -4.94 21.84 19.21
C GLY A 362 -3.89 22.11 20.29
N LEU A 363 -3.43 21.11 21.04
CA LEU A 363 -2.33 21.27 22.02
C LEU A 363 -0.95 21.37 21.34
N LEU A 364 -0.77 20.75 20.17
CA LEU A 364 0.44 20.86 19.35
C LEU A 364 0.20 21.77 18.15
N SER A 365 0.97 22.84 18.02
CA SER A 365 0.94 23.66 16.82
C SER A 365 1.50 22.88 15.63
N GLU A 366 0.89 23.01 14.45
CA GLU A 366 1.53 22.59 13.21
C GLU A 366 2.83 23.37 13.04
N THR A 367 3.95 22.68 13.23
CA THR A 367 5.24 23.11 12.71
C THR A 367 5.06 23.15 11.20
N GLN A 368 4.66 24.30 10.66
CA GLN A 368 4.60 24.53 9.22
C GLN A 368 6.02 24.43 8.71
N VAL A 369 6.44 23.22 8.35
CA VAL A 369 7.65 22.97 7.56
C VAL A 369 7.47 23.82 6.31
N SER A 370 8.25 24.90 6.28
CA SER A 370 7.99 26.05 5.46
C SER A 370 8.25 25.72 4.00
N GLU A 371 7.22 25.87 3.16
CA GLU A 371 7.43 26.36 1.81
C GLU A 371 7.88 27.83 1.91
N SER A 372 9.01 28.12 1.26
CA SER A 372 9.59 29.44 0.99
C SER A 372 10.11 30.29 2.16
N PHE A 373 11.43 30.49 2.11
CA PHE A 373 12.15 31.66 2.60
C PHE A 373 11.56 32.92 1.96
N ASP A 374 10.71 33.64 2.69
CA ASP A 374 10.67 35.10 2.58
C ASP A 374 10.48 35.68 3.98
N ILE A 375 11.62 35.96 4.60
CA ILE A 375 11.72 36.71 5.84
C ILE A 375 11.52 38.17 5.47
N SER A 376 10.29 38.67 5.59
CA SER A 376 10.03 39.93 6.28
C SER A 376 8.55 40.32 6.18
N VAL A 377 8.08 40.90 7.29
CA VAL A 377 6.83 41.66 7.42
C VAL A 377 5.57 40.85 7.78
N CYS A 378 5.21 41.01 9.06
CA CYS A 378 3.87 40.87 9.66
C CYS A 378 3.26 39.47 9.82
N ARG A 379 3.25 39.00 11.09
CA ARG A 379 2.01 38.73 11.86
C ARG A 379 2.32 38.68 13.36
N LYS A 380 1.96 39.76 14.07
CA LYS A 380 1.80 39.77 15.53
C LYS A 380 0.67 38.80 15.89
N GLY A 381 0.94 37.84 16.79
CA GLY A 381 -0.11 37.09 17.49
C GLY A 381 -0.20 35.59 17.23
N LYS A 382 0.82 34.92 16.64
CA LYS A 382 0.87 33.44 16.72
C LYS A 382 1.30 33.07 18.13
N GLU A 383 0.33 32.61 18.94
CA GLU A 383 0.58 32.04 20.26
C GLU A 383 1.60 30.91 20.15
N VAL A 384 2.59 30.93 21.04
CA VAL A 384 3.64 29.92 21.10
C VAL A 384 2.98 28.58 21.46
N PRO A 385 3.30 27.46 20.78
CA PRO A 385 2.77 26.16 21.15
C PRO A 385 2.99 25.88 22.64
N ILE A 386 1.92 25.42 23.31
CA ILE A 386 1.94 25.20 24.76
C ILE A 386 2.84 24.01 25.12
N ILE A 387 2.96 23.02 24.24
CA ILE A 387 3.86 21.87 24.37
C ILE A 387 4.44 21.49 23.01
N THR A 388 5.66 20.93 22.99
CA THR A 388 6.35 20.53 21.75
C THR A 388 6.26 19.03 21.49
N ALA A 389 6.38 18.60 20.23
CA ALA A 389 6.40 17.18 19.87
C ALA A 389 7.53 16.41 20.57
N VAL A 390 8.70 17.03 20.73
CA VAL A 390 9.85 16.45 21.44
C VAL A 390 9.50 16.17 22.91
N GLU A 391 8.82 17.10 23.58
CA GLU A 391 8.39 16.89 24.97
C GLU A 391 7.38 15.75 25.08
N ILE A 392 6.46 15.61 24.12
CA ILE A 392 5.52 14.48 24.11
C ILE A 392 6.24 13.16 23.91
N ASP A 393 7.21 13.08 23.01
CA ASP A 393 8.01 11.87 22.81
C ASP A 393 8.85 11.52 24.04
N LEU A 394 9.34 12.52 24.78
CA LEU A 394 10.00 12.31 26.07
C LEU A 394 9.02 11.78 27.12
N ILE A 395 7.81 12.33 27.23
CA ILE A 395 6.76 11.83 28.12
C ILE A 395 6.42 10.38 27.77
N PHE A 396 6.20 10.09 26.49
CA PHE A 396 5.88 8.74 26.01
C PHE A 396 7.01 7.75 26.29
N SER A 397 8.27 8.16 26.05
CA SER A 397 9.45 7.35 26.34
C SER A 397 9.60 7.06 27.82
N LYS A 398 9.32 8.04 28.67
CA LYS A 398 9.33 7.89 30.13
C LYS A 398 8.27 6.89 30.62
N LEU A 399 7.06 6.94 30.05
CA LEU A 399 5.93 6.09 30.46
C LEU A 399 6.02 4.66 29.95
N THR A 400 6.60 4.47 28.77
CA THR A 400 6.88 3.14 28.24
C THR A 400 8.10 2.50 28.89
N GLY A 401 8.89 3.31 29.61
CA GLY A 401 10.07 2.91 30.34
C GLY A 401 11.20 2.44 29.42
N ILE A 402 12.40 2.97 29.60
CA ILE A 402 13.63 2.19 29.37
C ILE A 402 13.76 1.19 30.53
N ASN A 403 12.69 0.42 30.80
CA ASN A 403 12.83 -0.71 31.70
C ASN A 403 13.90 -1.60 31.06
N LYS A 404 14.93 -1.93 31.84
CA LYS A 404 16.10 -2.75 31.48
C LYS A 404 15.69 -4.19 31.15
N VAL A 405 14.75 -4.35 30.23
CA VAL A 405 14.19 -5.61 29.78
C VAL A 405 15.05 -6.05 28.61
N ASN A 406 15.76 -7.16 28.84
CA ASN A 406 16.47 -8.02 27.90
C ASN A 406 16.54 -7.51 26.45
N LYS A 407 17.77 -7.24 25.99
CA LYS A 407 18.18 -6.76 24.65
C LYS A 407 17.58 -7.49 23.42
N ASN A 408 16.77 -8.53 23.60
CA ASN A 408 16.31 -9.43 22.54
C ASN A 408 14.85 -9.25 22.11
N GLN A 409 14.06 -8.37 22.72
CA GLN A 409 12.72 -8.05 22.21
C GLN A 409 12.60 -6.56 21.90
N LYS A 410 12.71 -6.22 20.61
CA LYS A 410 12.22 -4.94 20.05
C LYS A 410 10.68 -4.94 20.10
N LEU A 411 10.09 -4.93 21.29
CA LEU A 411 8.67 -4.66 21.46
C LEU A 411 8.44 -3.18 21.09
N ALA A 412 7.58 -2.94 20.10
CA ALA A 412 7.13 -1.60 19.78
C ALA A 412 6.57 -0.97 21.05
N ARG A 413 7.17 0.14 21.50
CA ARG A 413 6.76 0.84 22.72
C ARG A 413 5.33 1.36 22.53
N LYS A 414 4.40 0.83 23.30
CA LYS A 414 2.99 1.24 23.34
C LYS A 414 2.61 1.57 24.78
N ILE A 415 1.69 2.50 24.95
CA ILE A 415 1.07 2.80 26.24
C ILE A 415 -0.33 2.18 26.30
N ASP A 416 -0.72 1.57 27.42
CA ASP A 416 -2.11 1.17 27.66
C ASP A 416 -2.98 2.35 28.12
N PHE A 417 -4.25 2.10 28.44
CA PHE A 417 -5.17 3.15 28.86
C PHE A 417 -4.72 3.83 30.16
N GLN A 418 -4.18 3.06 31.11
CA GLN A 418 -3.69 3.61 32.38
C GLN A 418 -2.46 4.49 32.14
N GLN A 419 -1.51 4.06 31.32
CA GLN A 419 -0.36 4.89 30.95
C GLN A 419 -0.77 6.13 30.14
N PHE A 420 -1.83 6.05 29.33
CA PHE A 420 -2.39 7.20 28.63
C PHE A 420 -2.96 8.27 29.57
N LEU A 421 -3.72 7.88 30.60
CA LEU A 421 -4.17 8.82 31.63
C LEU A 421 -2.97 9.53 32.29
N LYS A 422 -1.81 8.88 32.38
CA LYS A 422 -0.60 9.46 32.98
C LYS A 422 0.00 10.50 32.09
N ALA A 423 0.05 10.18 30.80
CA ALA A 423 0.53 11.11 29.79
C ALA A 423 -0.30 12.39 29.88
N LEU A 424 -1.62 12.27 29.97
CA LEU A 424 -2.52 13.42 30.17
C LEU A 424 -2.23 14.17 31.48
N GLU A 425 -1.97 13.47 32.59
CA GLU A 425 -1.61 14.12 33.86
C GLU A 425 -0.30 14.93 33.74
N ILE A 426 0.74 14.36 33.12
CA ILE A 426 2.03 15.03 32.93
C ILE A 426 1.89 16.21 31.97
N ILE A 427 1.10 16.05 30.91
CA ILE A 427 0.79 17.13 29.96
C ILE A 427 0.04 18.24 30.67
N ALA A 428 -0.95 17.93 31.52
CA ALA A 428 -1.71 18.93 32.27
C ALA A 428 -0.80 19.82 33.14
N ARG A 429 0.18 19.22 33.84
CA ARG A 429 1.18 19.97 34.63
C ARG A 429 2.01 20.93 33.78
N LYS A 430 2.34 20.55 32.54
CA LYS A 430 3.10 21.39 31.61
C LYS A 430 2.25 22.50 31.00
N VAL A 431 1.01 22.19 30.63
CA VAL A 431 0.07 23.12 29.99
C VAL A 431 -0.44 24.18 31.00
N TYR A 432 -0.69 23.79 32.25
CA TYR A 432 -1.21 24.66 33.31
C TYR A 432 -0.32 24.66 34.56
N PRO A 433 0.92 25.20 34.48
CA PRO A 433 1.91 25.08 35.55
C PRO A 433 1.55 25.83 36.84
N THR A 434 0.62 26.78 36.79
CA THR A 434 0.19 27.59 37.94
C THR A 434 -1.01 27.03 38.67
N GLN A 435 -1.70 26.04 38.10
CA GLN A 435 -2.92 25.47 38.68
C GLN A 435 -2.59 24.23 39.51
N PRO A 436 -3.38 23.91 40.56
CA PRO A 436 -3.35 22.59 41.20
C PRO A 436 -3.56 21.48 40.16
N ILE A 437 -2.94 20.31 40.36
CA ILE A 437 -2.93 19.24 39.35
C ILE A 437 -4.35 18.76 38.98
N GLN A 438 -5.27 18.71 39.93
CA GLN A 438 -6.66 18.31 39.73
C GLN A 438 -7.36 19.27 38.77
N GLU A 439 -7.22 20.56 39.03
CA GLU A 439 -7.79 21.63 38.22
C GLU A 439 -7.12 21.71 36.84
N ALA A 440 -5.79 21.59 36.79
CA ALA A 440 -5.02 21.51 35.55
C ALA A 440 -5.49 20.34 34.67
N TYR A 441 -5.70 19.17 35.27
CA TYR A 441 -6.16 17.97 34.58
C TYR A 441 -7.61 18.13 34.09
N ARG A 442 -8.50 18.67 34.93
CA ARG A 442 -9.88 18.99 34.55
C ARG A 442 -9.93 19.95 33.36
N LEU A 443 -9.17 21.04 33.41
CA LEU A 443 -9.08 22.02 32.32
C LEU A 443 -8.50 21.40 31.05
N LEU A 444 -7.48 20.54 31.15
CA LEU A 444 -6.93 19.83 29.99
C LEU A 444 -8.00 18.97 29.31
N LEU A 445 -8.77 18.23 30.12
CA LEU A 445 -9.83 17.36 29.61
C LEU A 445 -10.96 18.17 28.97
N GLU A 446 -11.51 19.15 29.67
CA GLU A 446 -12.69 19.92 29.23
C GLU A 446 -12.37 20.85 28.05
N GLU A 447 -11.21 21.52 28.06
CA GLU A 447 -10.87 22.51 27.03
C GLU A 447 -10.26 21.92 25.76
N TYR A 448 -9.67 20.72 25.81
CA TYR A 448 -8.97 20.13 24.67
C TYR A 448 -9.45 18.72 24.35
N ILE A 449 -9.29 17.78 25.29
CA ILE A 449 -9.46 16.35 24.98
C ILE A 449 -10.91 15.99 24.68
N LEU A 450 -11.86 16.43 25.50
CA LEU A 450 -13.28 16.07 25.35
C LEU A 450 -13.94 16.75 24.16
N LYS A 451 -13.41 17.87 23.66
CA LYS A 451 -13.88 18.51 22.42
C LYS A 451 -13.66 17.62 21.19
N LEU A 452 -12.64 16.75 21.22
CA LEU A 452 -12.42 15.78 20.16
C LEU A 452 -13.60 14.85 19.97
N GLU A 453 -14.36 14.53 21.03
CA GLU A 453 -15.48 13.58 20.92
C GLU A 453 -16.54 14.04 19.91
N GLU A 454 -16.78 15.34 19.82
CA GLU A 454 -17.73 15.93 18.86
C GLU A 454 -17.19 15.86 17.41
N GLU A 455 -15.87 15.83 17.25
CA GLU A 455 -15.17 15.73 15.96
C GLU A 455 -14.83 14.29 15.56
N LEU A 456 -14.97 13.33 16.48
CA LEU A 456 -14.66 11.93 16.22
C LEU A 456 -15.61 11.38 15.17
N ASN A 457 -15.05 11.05 14.01
CA ASN A 457 -15.79 10.37 12.96
C ASN A 457 -16.29 8.99 13.47
N GLU A 458 -17.60 8.88 13.68
CA GLU A 458 -18.27 7.71 14.25
C GLU A 458 -18.02 6.43 13.45
N SER A 459 -17.67 6.56 12.16
CA SER A 459 -17.26 5.43 11.31
C SER A 459 -16.05 4.66 11.85
N ARG A 460 -15.34 5.17 12.87
CA ARG A 460 -14.17 4.50 13.46
C ARG A 460 -14.44 3.68 14.71
N ILE A 461 -15.60 3.85 15.34
CA ILE A 461 -15.96 3.17 16.58
C ILE A 461 -16.37 1.73 16.27
N VAL A 462 -16.03 0.78 17.16
CA VAL A 462 -16.23 -0.67 16.94
C VAL A 462 -17.70 -1.09 16.99
N CYS A 463 -18.59 -0.26 17.54
CA CYS A 463 -20.04 -0.39 17.47
C CYS A 463 -20.64 0.85 16.78
N SER A 464 -20.53 0.94 15.45
CA SER A 464 -21.02 2.12 14.74
C SER A 464 -22.54 2.06 14.57
N GLU A 465 -23.24 3.14 14.90
CA GLU A 465 -24.67 3.31 14.59
C GLU A 465 -24.97 3.05 13.11
N ASN A 466 -24.03 3.39 12.22
CA ASN A 466 -24.07 3.04 10.79
C ASN A 466 -24.35 1.56 10.49
N ILE A 467 -23.83 0.61 11.31
CA ILE A 467 -24.11 -0.82 11.11
C ILE A 467 -25.54 -1.12 11.52
N LYS A 468 -26.04 -0.51 12.60
CA LYS A 468 -27.44 -0.65 13.03
C LYS A 468 -28.40 -0.07 12.00
N GLU A 469 -28.09 1.10 11.45
CA GLU A 469 -28.87 1.70 10.35
C GLU A 469 -28.85 0.84 9.08
N ALA A 470 -27.68 0.29 8.73
CA ALA A 470 -27.56 -0.63 7.61
C ALA A 470 -28.40 -1.90 7.84
N LEU A 471 -28.36 -2.49 9.05
CA LEU A 471 -29.20 -3.64 9.42
C LEU A 471 -30.69 -3.29 9.37
N GLU A 472 -31.08 -2.09 9.79
CA GLU A 472 -32.46 -1.63 9.69
C GLU A 472 -32.93 -1.56 8.22
N SER A 473 -32.05 -1.10 7.32
CA SER A 473 -32.34 -1.07 5.88
C SER A 473 -32.52 -2.46 5.26
N LEU A 474 -31.93 -3.51 5.87
CA LEU A 474 -32.08 -4.90 5.42
C LEU A 474 -33.44 -5.51 5.78
N LYS A 475 -34.24 -4.86 6.63
CA LYS A 475 -35.57 -5.35 7.03
C LYS A 475 -36.66 -5.16 5.96
N ASN A 476 -36.30 -4.70 4.76
CA ASN A 476 -37.22 -4.63 3.63
C ASN A 476 -37.61 -6.05 3.17
N ASP A 477 -38.91 -6.30 2.95
CA ASP A 477 -39.46 -7.61 2.56
C ASP A 477 -38.76 -8.24 1.35
N ASP A 478 -38.44 -7.45 0.30
CA ASP A 478 -37.76 -7.96 -0.89
C ASP A 478 -36.31 -8.37 -0.58
N ILE A 479 -35.65 -7.65 0.33
CA ILE A 479 -34.29 -7.98 0.79
C ILE A 479 -34.34 -9.22 1.66
N ILE A 480 -35.32 -9.35 2.57
CA ILE A 480 -35.51 -10.54 3.40
C ILE A 480 -35.74 -11.78 2.52
N GLU A 481 -36.52 -11.66 1.43
CA GLU A 481 -36.70 -12.74 0.46
C GLU A 481 -35.35 -13.13 -0.18
N ALA A 482 -34.57 -12.15 -0.63
CA ALA A 482 -33.25 -12.38 -1.22
C ALA A 482 -32.27 -13.01 -0.22
N LEU A 483 -32.23 -12.54 1.03
CA LEU A 483 -31.42 -13.11 2.11
C LEU A 483 -31.84 -14.54 2.45
N SER A 484 -33.13 -14.85 2.38
CA SER A 484 -33.64 -16.23 2.55
C SER A 484 -33.21 -17.17 1.42
N ILE A 485 -33.01 -16.66 0.21
CA ILE A 485 -32.42 -17.41 -0.91
C ILE A 485 -30.91 -17.61 -0.66
N VAL A 486 -30.20 -16.55 -0.27
CA VAL A 486 -28.77 -16.59 0.04
C VAL A 486 -28.47 -17.56 1.17
N HIS A 487 -29.24 -17.51 2.26
CA HIS A 487 -29.14 -18.43 3.39
C HIS A 487 -29.17 -19.89 2.93
N ARG A 488 -30.17 -20.26 2.12
CA ARG A 488 -30.28 -21.62 1.55
C ARG A 488 -29.11 -21.99 0.65
N SER A 489 -28.64 -21.07 -0.18
CA SER A 489 -27.49 -21.30 -1.06
C SER A 489 -26.18 -21.48 -0.28
N ILE A 490 -25.97 -20.72 0.80
CA ILE A 490 -24.67 -20.66 1.50
C ILE A 490 -24.56 -21.63 2.67
N LEU A 491 -25.68 -22.16 3.18
CA LEU A 491 -25.73 -22.98 4.40
C LEU A 491 -24.76 -24.17 4.40
N TYR A 492 -24.62 -24.84 3.25
CA TYR A 492 -23.67 -25.95 3.10
C TYR A 492 -22.23 -25.51 3.39
N PHE A 493 -21.83 -24.35 2.89
CA PHE A 493 -20.50 -23.79 3.07
C PHE A 493 -20.32 -23.19 4.47
N TYR A 494 -21.35 -22.56 5.04
CA TYR A 494 -21.34 -22.06 6.42
C TYR A 494 -20.97 -23.17 7.42
N ARG A 495 -21.64 -24.32 7.32
CA ARG A 495 -21.44 -25.48 8.21
C ARG A 495 -20.02 -26.05 8.22
N TYR A 496 -19.27 -25.85 7.14
CA TYR A 496 -17.86 -26.28 7.09
C TYR A 496 -16.95 -25.45 8.01
N TYR A 497 -17.31 -24.18 8.28
CA TYR A 497 -16.53 -23.28 9.14
C TYR A 497 -17.07 -23.17 10.57
N THR A 498 -18.17 -23.84 10.90
CA THR A 498 -18.73 -23.79 12.25
C THR A 498 -18.21 -24.89 13.15
N ASP A 499 -18.37 -24.70 14.45
CA ASP A 499 -18.18 -25.77 15.42
C ASP A 499 -19.36 -26.76 15.42
N ASN A 500 -19.33 -27.73 16.35
CA ASN A 500 -20.37 -28.74 16.51
C ASN A 500 -21.73 -28.16 16.95
N GLN A 501 -21.76 -26.90 17.39
CA GLN A 501 -22.99 -26.18 17.77
C GLN A 501 -23.55 -25.35 16.59
N ASN A 502 -22.94 -25.44 15.41
CA ASN A 502 -23.22 -24.57 14.25
C ASN A 502 -22.99 -23.08 14.56
N LEU A 503 -22.06 -22.78 15.46
CA LEU A 503 -21.65 -21.42 15.79
C LEU A 503 -20.31 -21.10 15.13
N MET A 504 -20.18 -19.87 14.63
CA MET A 504 -18.99 -19.41 13.92
C MET A 504 -18.19 -18.44 14.79
N SER A 505 -16.96 -18.81 15.14
CA SER A 505 -16.02 -17.89 15.78
C SER A 505 -15.45 -16.88 14.78
N TYR A 506 -14.91 -15.76 15.27
CA TYR A 506 -14.29 -14.74 14.41
C TYR A 506 -13.16 -15.31 13.53
N ASN A 507 -12.34 -16.22 14.07
CA ASN A 507 -11.27 -16.86 13.31
C ASN A 507 -11.81 -17.67 12.13
N ASN A 508 -12.92 -18.38 12.33
CA ASN A 508 -13.58 -19.16 11.29
C ASN A 508 -14.29 -18.25 10.27
N PHE A 509 -14.91 -17.16 10.72
CA PHE A 509 -15.50 -16.15 9.85
C PHE A 509 -14.45 -15.51 8.91
N ILE A 510 -13.26 -15.18 9.42
CA ILE A 510 -12.16 -14.68 8.59
C ILE A 510 -11.60 -15.76 7.66
N ALA A 511 -11.54 -17.02 8.10
CA ALA A 511 -11.15 -18.13 7.23
C ALA A 511 -12.13 -18.28 6.05
N PHE A 512 -13.43 -18.24 6.30
CA PHE A 512 -14.47 -18.19 5.28
C PHE A 512 -14.25 -17.01 4.33
N CYS A 513 -14.14 -15.78 4.86
CA CYS A 513 -13.99 -14.59 4.03
C CYS A 513 -12.75 -14.64 3.12
N ARG A 514 -11.68 -15.29 3.56
CA ARG A 514 -10.46 -15.46 2.76
C ARG A 514 -10.63 -16.51 1.66
N ASP A 515 -11.19 -17.67 1.99
CA ASP A 515 -11.38 -18.75 1.02
C ASP A 515 -12.36 -18.35 -0.10
N PHE A 516 -13.35 -17.51 0.24
CA PHE A 516 -14.29 -16.95 -0.73
C PHE A 516 -13.85 -15.62 -1.38
N GLU A 517 -12.59 -15.22 -1.20
CA GLU A 517 -12.01 -13.99 -1.77
C GLU A 517 -12.79 -12.71 -1.41
N LEU A 518 -13.49 -12.69 -0.26
CA LEU A 518 -14.08 -11.48 0.31
C LEU A 518 -13.01 -10.61 0.98
N PHE A 519 -12.01 -11.25 1.59
CA PHE A 519 -10.84 -10.62 2.19
C PHE A 519 -9.55 -11.16 1.55
N PRO A 520 -8.59 -10.29 1.17
CA PRO A 520 -8.56 -8.83 1.33
C PRO A 520 -9.23 -8.03 0.20
N ASP A 521 -9.78 -8.70 -0.82
CA ASP A 521 -10.11 -8.09 -2.10
C ASP A 521 -11.33 -7.15 -2.06
N LEU A 522 -12.40 -7.53 -1.37
CA LEU A 522 -13.66 -6.76 -1.33
C LEU A 522 -13.76 -5.89 -0.07
N VAL A 523 -13.42 -6.44 1.08
CA VAL A 523 -13.59 -5.79 2.38
C VAL A 523 -12.34 -5.96 3.25
N SER A 524 -11.90 -4.85 3.85
CA SER A 524 -10.75 -4.86 4.77
C SER A 524 -11.04 -5.67 6.04
N LYS A 525 -10.00 -6.31 6.61
CA LYS A 525 -10.10 -7.04 7.89
C LYS A 525 -10.76 -6.21 8.99
N THR A 526 -10.41 -4.92 9.09
CA THR A 526 -11.00 -3.95 10.03
C THR A 526 -12.52 -3.91 9.98
N LYS A 527 -13.11 -3.84 8.78
CA LYS A 527 -14.57 -3.77 8.63
C LYS A 527 -15.21 -5.10 9.01
N LEU A 528 -14.61 -6.22 8.62
CA LEU A 528 -15.09 -7.56 8.97
C LEU A 528 -15.14 -7.79 10.48
N VAL A 529 -14.15 -7.26 11.21
CA VAL A 529 -14.10 -7.30 12.69
C VAL A 529 -15.28 -6.55 13.29
N ARG A 530 -15.55 -5.34 12.78
CA ARG A 530 -16.67 -4.52 13.25
C ARG A 530 -18.00 -5.19 12.97
N PHE A 531 -18.19 -5.73 11.77
CA PHE A 531 -19.40 -6.48 11.43
C PHE A 531 -19.58 -7.66 12.38
N PHE A 532 -18.56 -8.50 12.54
CA PHE A 532 -18.62 -9.68 13.40
C PHE A 532 -18.95 -9.34 14.85
N TYR A 533 -18.20 -8.42 15.48
CA TYR A 533 -18.40 -8.12 16.90
C TYR A 533 -19.64 -7.29 17.18
N THR A 534 -20.09 -6.46 16.24
CA THR A 534 -21.39 -5.78 16.37
C THR A 534 -22.52 -6.80 16.37
N LEU A 535 -22.51 -7.74 15.42
CA LEU A 535 -23.53 -8.79 15.30
C LEU A 535 -23.50 -9.76 16.51
N ALA A 536 -22.32 -10.22 16.92
CA ALA A 536 -22.17 -11.07 18.10
C ALA A 536 -22.63 -10.36 19.39
N GLY A 537 -22.39 -9.04 19.50
CA GLY A 537 -22.89 -8.22 20.61
C GLY A 537 -24.42 -8.15 20.65
N MET A 538 -25.06 -7.94 19.50
CA MET A 538 -26.52 -7.89 19.38
C MET A 538 -27.19 -9.22 19.74
N ALA A 539 -26.54 -10.36 19.46
CA ALA A 539 -27.04 -11.67 19.85
C ALA A 539 -27.23 -11.80 21.36
N ASN A 540 -26.27 -11.29 22.13
CA ASN A 540 -26.27 -11.35 23.59
C ASN A 540 -27.33 -10.41 24.22
N GLU A 541 -27.69 -9.31 23.54
CA GLU A 541 -28.73 -8.37 24.00
C GLU A 541 -30.13 -8.99 23.94
N ASN A 542 -30.34 -9.97 23.06
CA ASN A 542 -31.65 -10.61 22.85
C ASN A 542 -31.94 -11.77 23.82
N GLU A 543 -31.01 -12.17 24.71
CA GLU A 543 -31.28 -13.20 25.71
C GLU A 543 -32.19 -12.65 26.84
N PRO A 544 -33.42 -13.19 27.02
CA PRO A 544 -34.37 -12.71 28.01
C PRO A 544 -33.88 -13.04 29.43
N GLY A 545 -33.25 -12.08 30.09
CA GLY A 545 -32.77 -12.23 31.47
C GLY A 545 -31.59 -11.33 31.86
N VAL A 546 -30.90 -10.72 30.88
CA VAL A 546 -29.79 -9.78 31.13
C VAL A 546 -30.32 -8.35 31.03
N SER A 547 -30.64 -7.73 32.17
CA SER A 547 -31.11 -6.35 32.22
C SER A 547 -30.05 -5.36 31.69
N LEU A 548 -30.44 -4.48 30.76
CA LEU A 548 -29.58 -3.48 30.11
C LEU A 548 -28.79 -2.58 31.09
N ASP A 549 -29.34 -2.31 32.27
CA ASP A 549 -28.73 -1.40 33.25
C ASP A 549 -27.45 -1.96 33.90
N ALA A 550 -27.17 -3.26 33.76
CA ALA A 550 -25.94 -3.90 34.22
C ALA A 550 -24.86 -4.05 33.14
N SER A 551 -25.14 -3.63 31.89
CA SER A 551 -24.24 -3.80 30.73
C SER A 551 -23.35 -2.58 30.47
N LEU A 552 -23.73 -1.38 30.92
CA LEU A 552 -23.04 -0.13 30.60
C LEU A 552 -22.26 0.50 31.77
N SER A 553 -22.33 -0.09 32.97
CA SER A 553 -21.61 0.41 34.15
C SER A 553 -20.52 -0.55 34.65
N ARG A 554 -19.31 0.02 34.74
CA ARG A 554 -18.17 -0.30 35.62
C ARG A 554 -17.11 -1.30 35.11
N THR A 555 -16.02 -0.67 34.64
CA THR A 555 -14.60 -0.97 34.93
C THR A 555 -14.00 -2.31 34.52
N SER A 556 -14.74 -3.20 33.85
CA SER A 556 -14.21 -4.52 33.47
C SER A 556 -14.41 -4.90 32.01
N ILE A 557 -14.36 -3.96 31.05
CA ILE A 557 -14.14 -4.35 29.65
C ILE A 557 -12.82 -5.15 29.54
N GLN A 558 -11.81 -4.82 30.35
CA GLN A 558 -10.52 -5.51 30.35
C GLN A 558 -10.52 -6.86 31.10
N GLU A 559 -11.48 -7.09 32.00
CA GLU A 559 -11.62 -8.35 32.76
C GLU A 559 -12.72 -9.28 32.21
N LYS A 560 -13.70 -8.73 31.47
CA LYS A 560 -14.65 -9.52 30.67
C LYS A 560 -14.09 -9.89 29.29
N LEU A 561 -13.14 -9.15 28.71
CA LEU A 561 -12.41 -9.64 27.52
C LEU A 561 -11.47 -10.82 27.83
N SER A 562 -11.01 -10.99 29.08
CA SER A 562 -10.18 -12.12 29.48
C SER A 562 -10.98 -13.35 29.93
N LYS A 563 -12.30 -13.22 30.15
CA LYS A 563 -13.25 -14.32 30.25
C LYS A 563 -14.13 -14.33 29.00
N THR A 564 -13.54 -14.78 27.89
CA THR A 564 -14.21 -15.02 26.61
C THR A 564 -15.39 -15.98 26.80
N SER A 565 -16.59 -15.47 27.08
CA SER A 565 -17.78 -16.03 26.42
C SER A 565 -17.47 -15.99 24.94
N THR A 566 -17.38 -17.14 24.30
CA THR A 566 -16.93 -17.27 22.91
C THR A 566 -17.82 -16.42 22.01
N GLU A 567 -17.35 -15.23 21.64
CA GLU A 567 -18.02 -14.34 20.70
C GLU A 567 -18.16 -15.10 19.38
N THR A 568 -19.37 -15.58 19.14
CA THR A 568 -19.76 -16.43 18.02
C THR A 568 -21.02 -15.85 17.40
N ILE A 569 -21.20 -16.11 16.10
CA ILE A 569 -22.41 -15.75 15.36
C ILE A 569 -23.08 -17.03 14.85
N ASP A 570 -24.40 -17.01 14.72
CA ASP A 570 -25.19 -18.09 14.13
C ASP A 570 -25.34 -17.91 12.60
N GLU A 571 -26.10 -18.81 11.96
CA GLU A 571 -26.32 -18.78 10.52
C GLU A 571 -27.10 -17.55 10.03
N HIS A 572 -27.95 -16.95 10.87
CA HIS A 572 -28.73 -15.77 10.51
C HIS A 572 -27.84 -14.52 10.53
N LEU A 573 -27.12 -14.32 11.63
CA LEU A 573 -26.15 -13.23 11.78
C LEU A 573 -25.03 -13.34 10.76
N PHE A 574 -24.63 -14.55 10.37
CA PHE A 574 -23.69 -14.75 9.28
C PHE A 574 -24.21 -14.25 7.93
N VAL A 575 -25.47 -14.52 7.59
CA VAL A 575 -26.08 -14.02 6.34
C VAL A 575 -26.23 -12.50 6.38
N GLU A 576 -26.58 -11.92 7.53
CA GLU A 576 -26.56 -10.47 7.73
C GLU A 576 -25.16 -9.88 7.55
N ALA A 577 -24.11 -10.56 8.03
CA ALA A 577 -22.74 -10.15 7.79
C ALA A 577 -22.39 -10.13 6.30
N LEU A 578 -22.85 -11.11 5.50
CA LEU A 578 -22.70 -11.10 4.04
C LEU A 578 -23.47 -9.94 3.38
N ALA A 579 -24.65 -9.61 3.89
CA ALA A 579 -25.42 -8.47 3.42
C ALA A 579 -24.68 -7.14 3.68
N LEU A 580 -24.13 -6.96 4.89
CA LEU A 580 -23.30 -5.80 5.25
C LEU A 580 -22.04 -5.71 4.38
N ILE A 581 -21.40 -6.85 4.09
CA ILE A 581 -20.28 -6.93 3.12
C ILE A 581 -20.74 -6.45 1.75
N SER A 582 -21.87 -6.95 1.24
CA SER A 582 -22.40 -6.59 -0.08
C SER A 582 -22.70 -5.09 -0.21
N ALA A 583 -23.20 -4.47 0.88
CA ALA A 583 -23.51 -3.05 0.94
C ALA A 583 -22.25 -2.17 0.89
N GLU A 584 -21.13 -2.66 1.43
CA GLU A 584 -19.85 -1.94 1.46
C GLU A 584 -19.00 -2.08 0.21
N VAL A 585 -19.29 -3.05 -0.67
CA VAL A 585 -18.58 -3.17 -1.94
C VAL A 585 -18.88 -1.94 -2.81
N LYS A 586 -17.81 -1.31 -3.30
CA LYS A 586 -17.90 -0.20 -4.26
C LYS A 586 -17.99 -0.76 -5.67
N TYR A 587 -19.16 -0.66 -6.27
CA TYR A 587 -19.40 -1.07 -7.65
C TYR A 587 -19.11 0.08 -8.63
N GLU A 588 -18.79 -0.25 -9.89
CA GLU A 588 -18.58 0.75 -10.95
C GLU A 588 -19.86 1.55 -11.24
N ASP A 589 -21.02 0.91 -11.12
CA ASP A 589 -22.32 1.58 -11.08
C ASP A 589 -22.70 1.89 -9.62
N PRO A 590 -22.73 3.16 -9.20
CA PRO A 590 -23.06 3.53 -7.83
C PRO A 590 -24.53 3.29 -7.47
N ASN A 591 -25.41 3.09 -8.45
CA ASN A 591 -26.87 3.06 -8.25
C ASN A 591 -27.45 1.65 -8.16
N LEU A 592 -26.63 0.63 -7.96
CA LEU A 592 -27.13 -0.74 -7.78
C LEU A 592 -28.01 -0.83 -6.54
N ASN A 593 -29.17 -1.45 -6.69
CA ASN A 593 -30.06 -1.73 -5.57
C ASN A 593 -29.44 -2.81 -4.65
N PRO A 594 -29.89 -2.93 -3.38
CA PRO A 594 -29.32 -3.89 -2.44
C PRO A 594 -29.34 -5.35 -2.92
N ILE A 595 -30.35 -5.75 -3.70
CA ILE A 595 -30.49 -7.11 -4.23
C ILE A 595 -29.44 -7.37 -5.31
N GLU A 596 -29.23 -6.43 -6.23
CA GLU A 596 -28.18 -6.51 -7.25
C GLU A 596 -26.80 -6.64 -6.61
N LYS A 597 -26.51 -5.82 -5.58
CA LYS A 597 -25.26 -5.91 -4.81
C LYS A 597 -25.09 -7.29 -4.17
N LEU A 598 -26.15 -7.84 -3.59
CA LEU A 598 -26.13 -9.18 -3.00
C LEU A 598 -25.91 -10.27 -4.06
N CYS A 599 -26.58 -10.18 -5.22
CA CYS A 599 -26.40 -11.10 -6.34
C CYS A 599 -24.97 -11.08 -6.89
N PHE A 600 -24.38 -9.90 -7.10
CA PHE A 600 -23.00 -9.80 -7.57
C PHE A 600 -21.98 -10.27 -6.53
N LEU A 601 -22.22 -10.05 -5.23
CA LEU A 601 -21.40 -10.64 -4.18
C LEU A 601 -21.41 -12.17 -4.25
N MET A 602 -22.60 -12.77 -4.38
CA MET A 602 -22.75 -14.22 -4.49
C MET A 602 -22.13 -14.77 -5.77
N GLU A 603 -22.19 -14.03 -6.88
CA GLU A 603 -21.53 -14.40 -8.13
C GLU A 603 -20.01 -14.39 -7.96
N ARG A 604 -19.46 -13.34 -7.35
CA ARG A 604 -18.03 -13.27 -7.05
C ARG A 604 -17.58 -14.43 -6.15
N MET A 605 -18.35 -14.75 -5.12
CA MET A 605 -18.09 -15.89 -4.23
C MET A 605 -18.12 -17.23 -4.99
N SER A 606 -19.05 -17.41 -5.93
CA SER A 606 -19.14 -18.63 -6.76
C SER A 606 -17.94 -18.83 -7.69
N GLN A 607 -17.26 -17.75 -8.07
CA GLN A 607 -16.08 -17.77 -8.91
C GLN A 607 -14.77 -17.92 -8.11
N SER A 608 -14.82 -17.81 -6.78
CA SER A 608 -13.66 -17.98 -5.90
C SER A 608 -13.19 -19.44 -5.80
N THR A 609 -12.04 -19.65 -5.17
CA THR A 609 -11.55 -21.01 -4.86
C THR A 609 -12.32 -21.72 -3.74
N GLY A 610 -13.06 -20.98 -2.91
CA GLY A 610 -13.78 -21.45 -1.73
C GLY A 610 -14.72 -22.63 -1.99
N PRO A 611 -15.69 -22.52 -2.92
CA PRO A 611 -16.61 -23.62 -3.24
C PRO A 611 -15.87 -24.92 -3.61
N VAL A 612 -14.87 -24.83 -4.48
CA VAL A 612 -14.10 -25.98 -4.96
C VAL A 612 -13.29 -26.60 -3.82
N LYS A 613 -12.66 -25.78 -2.99
CA LYS A 613 -11.89 -26.22 -1.82
C LYS A 613 -12.77 -27.05 -0.88
N ILE A 614 -13.93 -26.51 -0.51
CA ILE A 614 -14.84 -27.14 0.47
C ILE A 614 -15.41 -28.44 -0.09
N LEU A 615 -15.87 -28.44 -1.34
CA LEU A 615 -16.38 -29.65 -2.00
C LEU A 615 -15.31 -30.75 -2.04
N ARG A 616 -14.06 -30.40 -2.34
CA ARG A 616 -12.94 -31.33 -2.37
C ARG A 616 -12.66 -31.93 -0.99
N GLU A 617 -12.62 -31.09 0.04
CA GLU A 617 -12.35 -31.53 1.42
C GLU A 617 -13.48 -32.37 2.02
N GLN A 618 -14.73 -32.14 1.61
CA GLN A 618 -15.87 -32.98 1.96
C GLN A 618 -16.00 -34.26 1.10
N GLY A 619 -15.05 -34.51 0.19
CA GLY A 619 -14.98 -35.75 -0.58
C GLY A 619 -15.77 -35.75 -1.90
N HIS A 620 -16.33 -34.61 -2.32
CA HIS A 620 -16.99 -34.43 -3.62
C HIS A 620 -15.96 -34.22 -4.73
N ASN A 621 -15.08 -35.22 -4.94
CA ASN A 621 -13.97 -35.16 -5.90
C ASN A 621 -14.37 -35.42 -7.36
N ARG A 622 -15.64 -35.77 -7.61
CA ARG A 622 -16.15 -36.06 -8.96
C ARG A 622 -17.55 -35.51 -9.11
N SER A 623 -17.76 -34.66 -10.11
CA SER A 623 -19.04 -34.14 -10.60
C SER A 623 -19.95 -35.22 -11.23
N SER A 624 -19.77 -36.48 -10.83
CA SER A 624 -20.56 -37.61 -11.25
C SER A 624 -21.75 -37.75 -10.30
N HIS A 625 -22.83 -37.04 -10.66
CA HIS A 625 -24.22 -37.22 -10.22
C HIS A 625 -24.70 -36.43 -9.00
N GLY A 626 -25.47 -35.38 -9.28
CA GLY A 626 -26.72 -35.12 -8.56
C GLY A 626 -26.83 -33.76 -7.90
N GLU A 627 -25.88 -33.42 -7.03
CA GLU A 627 -26.01 -32.27 -6.14
C GLU A 627 -24.75 -31.39 -6.25
N ILE A 628 -24.67 -30.63 -7.34
CA ILE A 628 -23.72 -29.52 -7.38
C ILE A 628 -24.32 -28.43 -6.50
N HIS A 629 -23.69 -28.17 -5.35
CA HIS A 629 -23.99 -27.01 -4.51
C HIS A 629 -23.57 -25.74 -5.25
N ASP A 630 -24.37 -25.36 -6.24
CA ASP A 630 -24.21 -24.12 -7.00
C ASP A 630 -24.82 -22.97 -6.21
N LEU A 631 -23.96 -22.09 -5.70
CA LEU A 631 -24.33 -20.88 -4.97
C LEU A 631 -25.35 -20.02 -5.72
N LEU A 632 -25.26 -20.01 -7.06
CA LEU A 632 -26.06 -19.15 -7.92
C LEU A 632 -27.32 -19.83 -8.46
N ALA A 633 -27.52 -21.14 -8.30
CA ALA A 633 -28.64 -21.83 -8.93
C ALA A 633 -30.00 -21.20 -8.55
N LEU A 634 -30.23 -21.00 -7.24
CA LEU A 634 -31.47 -20.40 -6.76
C LEU A 634 -31.58 -18.91 -7.14
N LEU A 635 -30.47 -18.18 -7.16
CA LEU A 635 -30.44 -16.76 -7.52
C LEU A 635 -30.67 -16.53 -9.02
N LYS A 636 -30.12 -17.37 -9.91
CA LYS A 636 -30.34 -17.31 -11.35
C LYS A 636 -31.79 -17.58 -11.74
N VAL A 637 -32.47 -18.45 -10.99
CA VAL A 637 -33.91 -18.71 -11.18
C VAL A 637 -34.74 -17.49 -10.78
N ARG A 638 -34.39 -16.83 -9.67
CA ARG A 638 -35.16 -15.68 -9.16
C ARG A 638 -34.83 -14.36 -9.88
N TYR A 639 -33.58 -14.17 -10.28
CA TYR A 639 -33.02 -12.93 -10.82
C TYR A 639 -32.23 -13.13 -12.13
N PRO A 640 -32.82 -13.76 -13.17
CA PRO A 640 -32.11 -14.06 -14.42
C PRO A 640 -31.62 -12.80 -15.15
N GLN A 641 -32.36 -11.69 -15.04
CA GLN A 641 -32.01 -10.40 -15.64
C GLN A 641 -30.71 -9.79 -15.10
N ILE A 642 -30.26 -10.23 -13.92
CA ILE A 642 -29.02 -9.77 -13.30
C ILE A 642 -27.84 -10.65 -13.73
N LEU A 643 -28.06 -11.95 -13.97
CA LEU A 643 -26.99 -12.98 -14.02
C LEU A 643 -26.79 -13.71 -15.37
N ASP A 644 -27.43 -13.28 -16.47
CA ASP A 644 -27.25 -13.89 -17.82
C ASP A 644 -26.38 -12.99 -18.75
N HIS A 645 -25.26 -13.52 -19.28
CA HIS A 645 -24.17 -12.73 -19.93
C HIS A 645 -23.70 -13.25 -21.31
N THR A 646 -24.52 -13.89 -22.13
CA THR A 646 -24.08 -14.46 -23.42
C THR A 646 -23.89 -13.42 -24.57
N GLN A 647 -22.65 -13.08 -25.00
CA GLN A 647 -22.33 -12.18 -26.16
C GLN A 647 -21.23 -12.71 -27.15
N LYS A 648 -21.24 -12.22 -28.41
CA LYS A 648 -20.36 -12.59 -29.58
C LYS A 648 -18.87 -12.20 -29.39
N LYS A 649 -17.94 -13.00 -29.95
CA LYS A 649 -16.46 -12.82 -29.82
C LYS A 649 -15.89 -11.76 -30.77
N GLU A 650 -15.29 -10.69 -30.23
CA GLU A 650 -14.61 -9.62 -30.96
C GLU A 650 -13.13 -9.98 -31.28
N LEU A 651 -12.56 -9.40 -32.36
CA LEU A 651 -11.13 -9.53 -32.74
C LEU A 651 -10.26 -8.76 -31.74
N ASN A 652 -9.17 -9.37 -31.26
CA ASN A 652 -8.28 -8.74 -30.28
C ASN A 652 -6.94 -8.27 -30.88
N PHE A 653 -6.12 -7.61 -30.07
CA PHE A 653 -4.80 -7.10 -30.46
C PHE A 653 -3.87 -8.21 -30.99
N GLU A 654 -3.83 -9.38 -30.33
CA GLU A 654 -2.94 -10.47 -30.68
C GLU A 654 -3.23 -11.04 -32.08
N ASP A 655 -4.51 -11.06 -32.46
CA ASP A 655 -4.95 -11.47 -33.80
C ASP A 655 -4.32 -10.57 -34.88
N LEU A 656 -4.34 -9.24 -34.67
CA LEU A 656 -3.83 -8.26 -35.63
C LEU A 656 -2.30 -8.10 -35.60
N ALA A 657 -1.68 -8.12 -34.42
CA ALA A 657 -0.24 -7.97 -34.27
C ALA A 657 0.54 -9.09 -34.96
N SER A 658 -0.03 -10.29 -35.04
CA SER A 658 0.58 -11.43 -35.73
C SER A 658 0.64 -11.32 -37.27
N LEU A 659 0.03 -10.28 -37.84
CA LEU A 659 -0.04 -10.04 -39.29
C LEU A 659 1.00 -9.01 -39.79
N ILE A 660 1.76 -8.37 -38.89
CA ILE A 660 2.74 -7.34 -39.24
C ILE A 660 4.15 -7.92 -39.15
N SER A 661 4.98 -7.61 -40.16
CA SER A 661 6.44 -7.70 -40.06
C SER A 661 7.00 -6.29 -39.85
N ILE A 662 7.75 -6.09 -38.76
CA ILE A 662 8.48 -4.85 -38.47
C ILE A 662 9.94 -5.04 -38.84
#